data_AF-A0A243RPX0-F1
#
_entry.id   AF-A0A243RPX0-F1
#
_cell.length_a   1.000
_cell.length_b   1.000
_cell.length_c   1.000
_cell.angle_alpha   90.00
_cell.angle_beta   90.00
_cell.angle_gamma   90.00
#
_symmetry.space_group_name_H-M   'P 1'
#
loop_
_entity.id
_entity.type
_entity.pdbx_description
1 polymer ?
#
loop_
_entity_poly.entity_id
_entity_poly.type
_entity_poly.pdbx_seq_one_letter_code
_entity_poly.pdbx_strand_id
1 'polypeptide(L)'
;MSAPGPAQPSAPAQAPTPTDASSSTSPSPPSPDTDPDTDPDTGLDTDPDPDPDPDTDTEVDRRRWFRLLERPLALFRAVAERLGRTVLILLLTLLFTGVVGGYGLFVLIGDSGSCRPALELRLLTDPDLEPAIKAAADDYVASDANTTDDGCRRSGVTVYSAGAAGVVTALSKRTDAWQRPRDDDNPQRDIGPQPDVWIPATRADVRRVTAAQEDRVFAHLTADDEPFAYSPVVLAVPKGLDDAVEPTGRTLSQLLTDLEQAPGEAEVRRPDPEFADSALLATVGLYGGRADARGAELLITQSGRPESSAVRLLCTLPDADAVDDRSVALVPEFLLRSGVDCHPATRAPRTAVYPDDVPGLEPTFVRVRWEDAVRDADARSAETDRFRSWLTGDEGRKALGEHGFRSAQGERSLLDPKSVRDGLIDEIRPADSAEPSEMDTALERYGNAHGPGRVLFLLDSSGSMAGLWDGSSGGPGIIEQTLTGLGGEDEYGVWAVHGLKGRTHTDLLPFGTHARRDAERALDAARVRDAEADPSAALLDALAFMRERGAGDERPQLIVHLTDGEDDNRLTGDGLERVLDRARAAGVPVAMVTLKNGACDRDRPGTRIAEAGRGRCLDAGDDLVPTLRDEVARTGTGEE
;
A
#
# COMPACT_ATOMS: atom_id res chain seq x y z
N MET A 1 52.58 42.10 -26.81
CA MET A 1 53.58 41.16 -27.35
C MET A 1 54.35 40.56 -26.19
N SER A 2 54.62 39.24 -26.29
CA SER A 2 55.30 38.35 -25.33
C SER A 2 54.39 37.57 -24.39
N ALA A 3 54.21 36.30 -24.78
CA ALA A 3 53.53 35.22 -24.07
C ALA A 3 54.45 34.55 -23.03
N PRO A 4 53.89 33.82 -22.05
CA PRO A 4 54.52 32.66 -21.45
C PRO A 4 53.83 31.35 -21.90
N GLY A 5 54.65 30.33 -22.15
CA GLY A 5 54.26 29.03 -22.71
C GLY A 5 53.62 28.04 -21.71
N PRO A 6 53.23 26.84 -22.20
CA PRO A 6 52.41 25.90 -21.45
C PRO A 6 53.23 24.96 -20.55
N ALA A 7 52.69 24.67 -19.36
CA ALA A 7 53.21 23.66 -18.45
C ALA A 7 52.70 22.25 -18.83
N GLN A 8 53.58 21.26 -18.75
CA GLN A 8 53.29 19.84 -18.98
C GLN A 8 52.54 19.18 -17.81
N PRO A 9 51.75 18.12 -18.05
CA PRO A 9 50.99 17.41 -17.02
C PRO A 9 51.83 16.35 -16.29
N SER A 10 51.66 16.29 -14.96
CA SER A 10 52.25 15.28 -14.08
C SER A 10 51.51 13.94 -14.15
N ALA A 11 52.27 12.85 -14.12
CA ALA A 11 51.82 11.46 -14.11
C ALA A 11 51.15 11.04 -12.78
N PRO A 12 50.25 10.04 -12.79
CA PRO A 12 49.55 9.58 -11.59
C PRO A 12 50.39 8.64 -10.72
N ALA A 13 50.22 8.78 -9.40
CA ALA A 13 50.86 7.99 -8.36
C ALA A 13 50.24 6.58 -8.23
N GLN A 14 51.10 5.60 -7.98
CA GLN A 14 50.80 4.18 -7.83
C GLN A 14 50.13 3.87 -6.48
N ALA A 15 49.14 2.97 -6.51
CA ALA A 15 48.50 2.38 -5.34
C ALA A 15 49.42 1.34 -4.65
N PRO A 16 49.41 1.23 -3.30
CA PRO A 16 50.03 0.12 -2.61
C PRO A 16 49.06 -1.06 -2.40
N THR A 17 49.58 -2.25 -2.63
CA THR A 17 49.02 -3.59 -2.40
C THR A 17 48.81 -3.89 -0.90
N PRO A 18 47.84 -4.75 -0.52
CA PRO A 18 47.65 -5.17 0.86
C PRO A 18 48.48 -6.42 1.21
N THR A 19 48.98 -6.44 2.44
CA THR A 19 49.73 -7.56 3.03
C THR A 19 48.83 -8.34 3.98
N ASP A 20 48.92 -9.67 3.90
CA ASP A 20 48.17 -10.66 4.66
C ASP A 20 48.47 -10.72 6.17
N ALA A 21 47.45 -11.24 6.87
CA ALA A 21 47.47 -12.13 8.04
C ALA A 21 47.95 -11.60 9.40
N SER A 22 47.04 -11.64 10.38
CA SER A 22 47.32 -12.21 11.70
C SER A 22 46.05 -12.68 12.40
N SER A 23 46.05 -13.99 12.67
CA SER A 23 45.15 -14.75 13.50
C SER A 23 45.35 -14.42 14.99
N SER A 24 44.26 -14.33 15.75
CA SER A 24 44.31 -14.50 17.20
C SER A 24 43.02 -15.12 17.73
N THR A 25 43.20 -16.30 18.31
CA THR A 25 42.23 -17.12 19.04
C THR A 25 42.30 -16.76 20.52
N SER A 26 41.16 -16.75 21.23
CA SER A 26 40.92 -17.15 22.66
C SER A 26 39.75 -16.34 23.25
N PRO A 27 39.18 -16.69 24.42
CA PRO A 27 38.45 -17.92 24.76
C PRO A 27 37.08 -17.61 25.45
N SER A 28 36.10 -18.51 25.35
CA SER A 28 34.85 -18.41 26.13
C SER A 28 34.94 -19.19 27.46
N PRO A 29 34.42 -18.61 28.56
CA PRO A 29 33.67 -19.39 29.56
C PRO A 29 32.50 -18.57 30.18
N PRO A 30 31.67 -19.15 31.08
CA PRO A 30 30.82 -20.34 30.95
C PRO A 30 29.33 -20.04 31.29
N SER A 31 28.45 -21.00 30.99
CA SER A 31 27.03 -21.01 31.37
C SER A 31 26.80 -21.07 32.89
N PRO A 32 25.67 -20.55 33.42
CA PRO A 32 25.17 -20.93 34.73
C PRO A 32 24.03 -21.95 34.66
N ASP A 33 24.14 -22.93 35.55
CA ASP A 33 23.23 -24.04 35.82
C ASP A 33 21.83 -23.61 36.29
N THR A 34 20.87 -24.50 36.03
CA THR A 34 19.46 -24.46 36.46
C THR A 34 19.24 -25.44 37.62
N ASP A 35 18.15 -25.22 38.37
CA ASP A 35 17.43 -26.08 39.35
C ASP A 35 17.65 -25.84 40.86
N PRO A 36 16.68 -26.19 41.74
CA PRO A 36 15.21 -26.31 41.56
C PRO A 36 14.37 -25.77 42.76
N ASP A 37 13.03 -25.81 42.60
CA ASP A 37 11.94 -26.00 43.59
C ASP A 37 11.89 -25.18 44.90
N THR A 38 10.72 -24.58 45.20
CA THR A 38 9.85 -24.97 46.34
C THR A 38 8.57 -24.11 46.35
N ASP A 39 7.42 -24.78 46.17
CA ASP A 39 6.07 -24.32 46.50
C ASP A 39 5.77 -24.61 47.99
N PRO A 40 4.86 -23.88 48.67
CA PRO A 40 3.60 -24.56 49.03
C PRO A 40 2.34 -23.68 49.14
N ASP A 41 1.25 -24.20 48.55
CA ASP A 41 -0.08 -24.49 49.11
C ASP A 41 -0.77 -23.54 50.13
N THR A 42 -1.98 -23.10 49.77
CA THR A 42 -3.27 -23.05 50.53
C THR A 42 -4.27 -22.17 49.75
N GLY A 43 -5.55 -22.46 49.47
CA GLY A 43 -6.50 -23.54 49.76
C GLY A 43 -7.94 -22.97 49.78
N LEU A 44 -8.90 -23.67 49.13
CA LEU A 44 -10.38 -23.70 49.35
C LEU A 44 -11.20 -22.43 48.95
N ASP A 45 -12.37 -22.46 48.28
CA ASP A 45 -13.57 -23.31 48.45
C ASP A 45 -14.57 -23.27 47.25
N THR A 46 -15.08 -24.47 46.91
CA THR A 46 -16.44 -24.94 46.49
C THR A 46 -17.48 -24.13 45.69
N ASP A 47 -17.91 -24.78 44.59
CA ASP A 47 -19.21 -24.88 43.87
C ASP A 47 -20.47 -25.09 44.76
N PRO A 48 -21.76 -24.94 44.30
CA PRO A 48 -22.31 -25.81 43.23
C PRO A 48 -23.50 -25.32 42.35
N ASP A 49 -23.64 -26.00 41.21
CA ASP A 49 -24.84 -26.14 40.34
C ASP A 49 -26.04 -26.84 41.04
N PRO A 50 -27.28 -26.73 40.49
CA PRO A 50 -27.83 -27.89 39.76
C PRO A 50 -28.80 -27.58 38.58
N ASP A 51 -28.67 -28.40 37.54
CA ASP A 51 -29.65 -28.68 36.45
C ASP A 51 -30.81 -29.60 36.94
N PRO A 52 -31.99 -29.75 36.26
CA PRO A 52 -32.08 -30.48 34.97
C PRO A 52 -33.23 -30.15 33.96
N ASP A 53 -32.93 -30.33 32.67
CA ASP A 53 -33.62 -30.97 31.47
C ASP A 53 -35.13 -31.42 31.53
N PRO A 54 -35.88 -31.75 30.43
CA PRO A 54 -35.45 -32.09 29.04
C PRO A 54 -36.35 -31.76 27.81
N ASP A 55 -35.84 -32.20 26.62
CA ASP A 55 -36.50 -32.60 25.34
C ASP A 55 -36.84 -31.50 24.30
N THR A 56 -36.56 -31.57 22.98
CA THR A 56 -36.32 -32.70 22.04
C THR A 56 -35.74 -32.24 20.68
N ASP A 57 -34.94 -33.13 20.07
CA ASP A 57 -34.78 -33.48 18.64
C ASP A 57 -34.53 -32.43 17.53
N THR A 58 -33.31 -32.44 16.96
CA THR A 58 -33.05 -33.05 15.62
C THR A 58 -31.57 -32.95 15.22
N GLU A 59 -30.85 -34.09 15.27
CA GLU A 59 -29.48 -34.25 14.74
C GLU A 59 -29.41 -35.51 13.84
N VAL A 60 -29.23 -35.31 12.54
CA VAL A 60 -28.91 -36.31 11.49
C VAL A 60 -28.06 -35.50 10.48
N ASP A 61 -26.82 -35.75 10.09
CA ASP A 61 -26.03 -36.97 9.87
C ASP A 61 -24.53 -36.59 9.78
N ARG A 62 -23.76 -36.73 10.88
CA ARG A 62 -22.30 -36.47 10.90
C ARG A 62 -21.49 -37.63 11.47
N ARG A 63 -22.03 -38.85 11.41
CA ARG A 63 -21.50 -40.05 12.10
C ARG A 63 -21.24 -41.25 11.19
N ARG A 64 -20.80 -41.01 9.94
CA ARG A 64 -20.33 -42.07 9.02
C ARG A 64 -18.85 -42.04 8.64
N TRP A 65 -18.09 -41.01 9.02
CA TRP A 65 -16.68 -40.88 8.62
C TRP A 65 -15.64 -41.45 9.61
N PHE A 66 -15.98 -41.69 10.88
CA PHE A 66 -14.99 -42.07 11.90
C PHE A 66 -14.87 -43.56 12.24
N ARG A 67 -15.47 -44.49 11.48
CA ARG A 67 -15.36 -45.95 11.76
C ARG A 67 -14.44 -46.75 10.82
N LEU A 68 -13.64 -46.09 9.99
CA LEU A 68 -12.70 -46.76 9.06
C LEU A 68 -11.21 -46.61 9.43
N LEU A 69 -10.88 -45.95 10.55
CA LEU A 69 -9.49 -45.70 10.97
C LEU A 69 -9.01 -46.47 12.22
N GLU A 70 -9.84 -47.32 12.84
CA GLU A 70 -9.43 -48.05 14.06
C GLU A 70 -8.90 -49.49 13.84
N ARG A 71 -8.73 -49.93 12.59
CA ARG A 71 -8.18 -51.27 12.29
C ARG A 71 -6.69 -51.37 11.91
N PRO A 72 -5.91 -50.31 11.60
CA PRO A 72 -4.48 -50.47 11.33
C PRO A 72 -3.57 -50.24 12.57
N LEU A 73 -4.05 -49.59 13.63
CA LEU A 73 -3.23 -49.21 14.80
C LEU A 73 -2.94 -50.37 15.78
N ALA A 74 -3.76 -51.42 15.80
CA ALA A 74 -3.52 -52.60 16.62
C ALA A 74 -2.41 -53.51 16.05
N LEU A 75 -2.22 -53.51 14.73
CA LEU A 75 -1.18 -54.30 14.06
C LEU A 75 0.22 -53.67 14.21
N PHE A 76 0.30 -52.34 14.31
CA PHE A 76 1.57 -51.62 14.50
C PHE A 76 2.20 -51.86 15.89
N ARG A 77 1.39 -52.04 16.94
CA ARG A 77 1.89 -52.31 18.30
C ARG A 77 2.56 -53.69 18.44
N ALA A 78 2.05 -54.71 17.73
CA ALA A 78 2.59 -56.06 17.81
C ALA A 78 3.92 -56.25 17.04
N VAL A 79 4.20 -55.38 16.06
CA VAL A 79 5.47 -55.41 15.28
C VAL A 79 6.57 -54.63 15.99
N ALA A 80 6.23 -53.57 16.73
CA ALA A 80 7.18 -52.72 17.44
C ALA A 80 7.90 -53.42 18.63
N GLU A 81 7.27 -54.42 19.26
CA GLU A 81 7.90 -55.17 20.37
C GLU A 81 8.90 -56.23 19.91
N ARG A 82 8.87 -56.63 18.63
CA ARG A 82 9.71 -57.73 18.11
C ARG A 82 10.93 -57.27 17.32
N LEU A 83 11.01 -55.98 16.99
CA LEU A 83 12.12 -55.37 16.26
C LEU A 83 12.79 -54.36 17.18
N GLY A 84 13.99 -54.70 17.67
CA GLY A 84 14.75 -53.89 18.61
C GLY A 84 14.87 -52.43 18.16
N ARG A 85 14.96 -51.52 19.14
CA ARG A 85 14.94 -50.04 19.01
C ARG A 85 15.72 -49.50 17.80
N THR A 86 16.82 -50.15 17.43
CA THR A 86 17.67 -49.81 16.27
C THR A 86 16.98 -50.02 14.91
N VAL A 87 16.15 -51.05 14.75
CA VAL A 87 15.43 -51.32 13.51
C VAL A 87 14.24 -50.39 13.32
N LEU A 88 13.59 -49.99 14.42
CA LEU A 88 12.53 -48.98 14.39
C LEU A 88 13.07 -47.61 13.97
N ILE A 89 14.27 -47.22 14.44
CA ILE A 89 14.93 -45.98 14.04
C ILE A 89 15.34 -46.01 12.57
N LEU A 90 15.84 -47.14 12.06
CA LEU A 90 16.16 -47.32 10.63
C LEU A 90 14.91 -47.25 9.73
N LEU A 91 13.78 -47.81 10.17
CA LEU A 91 12.51 -47.72 9.46
C LEU A 91 11.93 -46.30 9.49
N LEU A 92 12.02 -45.60 10.62
CA LEU A 92 11.57 -44.21 10.74
C LEU A 92 12.43 -43.24 9.94
N THR A 93 13.75 -43.46 9.85
CA THR A 93 14.65 -42.65 9.01
C THR A 93 14.42 -42.91 7.52
N LEU A 94 14.12 -44.16 7.10
CA LEU A 94 13.67 -44.47 5.74
C LEU A 94 12.29 -43.87 5.42
N LEU A 95 11.37 -43.81 6.40
CA LEU A 95 10.07 -43.14 6.23
C LEU A 95 10.20 -41.62 6.17
N PHE A 96 11.08 -41.00 6.97
CA PHE A 96 11.30 -39.54 6.94
C PHE A 96 12.01 -39.09 5.67
N THR A 97 13.01 -39.86 5.19
CA THR A 97 13.65 -39.60 3.90
C THR A 97 12.72 -39.91 2.73
N GLY A 98 11.82 -40.89 2.84
CA GLY A 98 10.80 -41.20 1.84
C GLY A 98 9.62 -40.22 1.78
N VAL A 99 9.22 -39.60 2.89
CA VAL A 99 8.06 -38.69 2.93
C VAL A 99 8.46 -37.23 2.68
N VAL A 100 9.65 -36.78 3.12
CA VAL A 100 10.14 -35.41 2.83
C VAL A 100 10.92 -35.35 1.50
N GLY A 101 11.54 -36.45 1.08
CA GLY A 101 12.20 -36.56 -0.24
C GLY A 101 11.32 -37.09 -1.37
N GLY A 102 10.16 -37.69 -1.06
CA GLY A 102 9.28 -38.34 -2.04
C GLY A 102 8.25 -37.41 -2.70
N TYR A 103 7.83 -36.33 -2.03
CA TYR A 103 6.91 -35.35 -2.64
C TYR A 103 7.58 -34.49 -3.72
N GLY A 104 8.91 -34.36 -3.68
CA GLY A 104 9.70 -33.71 -4.72
C GLY A 104 10.11 -34.62 -5.89
N LEU A 105 9.98 -35.95 -5.74
CA LEU A 105 10.42 -36.91 -6.76
C LEU A 105 9.27 -37.65 -7.46
N PHE A 106 8.08 -37.75 -6.85
CA PHE A 106 6.90 -38.31 -7.53
C PHE A 106 6.24 -37.35 -8.55
N VAL A 107 6.63 -36.06 -8.56
CA VAL A 107 6.34 -35.13 -9.67
C VAL A 107 7.23 -35.41 -10.90
N LEU A 108 8.30 -36.21 -10.77
CA LEU A 108 9.24 -36.50 -11.86
C LEU A 108 9.07 -37.88 -12.52
N ILE A 109 8.24 -38.77 -11.98
CA ILE A 109 8.02 -40.12 -12.54
C ILE A 109 6.54 -40.54 -12.44
N GLY A 110 5.62 -39.57 -12.55
CA GLY A 110 4.20 -39.80 -12.77
C GLY A 110 3.85 -39.42 -14.21
N ASP A 111 3.41 -40.39 -15.01
CA ASP A 111 2.96 -40.20 -16.39
C ASP A 111 1.58 -39.51 -16.40
N SER A 112 1.57 -38.23 -16.04
CA SER A 112 0.39 -37.36 -15.99
C SER A 112 0.62 -36.15 -16.89
N GLY A 113 0.37 -36.31 -18.19
CA GLY A 113 0.24 -35.21 -19.16
C GLY A 113 1.49 -34.35 -19.40
N SER A 114 1.95 -34.32 -20.65
CA SER A 114 3.15 -33.67 -21.18
C SER A 114 3.16 -32.12 -21.16
N CYS A 115 2.40 -31.46 -20.29
CA CYS A 115 2.27 -30.00 -20.32
C CYS A 115 3.54 -29.32 -19.81
N ARG A 116 4.14 -28.46 -20.65
CA ARG A 116 5.22 -27.56 -20.23
C ARG A 116 4.65 -26.47 -19.32
N PRO A 117 5.45 -25.91 -18.38
CA PRO A 117 5.06 -24.71 -17.66
C PRO A 117 4.66 -23.61 -18.63
N ALA A 118 3.47 -23.03 -18.40
CA ALA A 118 2.94 -21.95 -19.22
C ALA A 118 3.74 -20.65 -19.00
N LEU A 119 3.81 -19.80 -20.01
CA LEU A 119 4.41 -18.47 -19.88
C LEU A 119 3.52 -17.59 -18.99
N GLU A 120 4.12 -16.89 -18.03
CA GLU A 120 3.40 -15.97 -17.14
C GLU A 120 3.45 -14.54 -17.69
N LEU A 121 2.28 -13.95 -17.92
CA LEU A 121 2.12 -12.53 -18.23
C LEU A 121 1.96 -11.74 -16.93
N ARG A 122 2.64 -10.59 -16.85
CA ARG A 122 2.56 -9.65 -15.73
C ARG A 122 1.68 -8.49 -16.13
N LEU A 123 0.57 -8.30 -15.42
CA LEU A 123 -0.43 -7.28 -15.70
C LEU A 123 -0.49 -6.29 -14.54
N LEU A 124 -0.11 -5.04 -14.83
CA LEU A 124 -0.24 -3.91 -13.93
C LEU A 124 -1.56 -3.18 -14.20
N THR A 125 -2.31 -2.83 -13.15
CA THR A 125 -3.55 -2.04 -13.30
C THR A 125 -3.76 -1.07 -12.13
N ASP A 126 -4.75 -0.19 -12.26
CA ASP A 126 -5.16 0.73 -11.19
C ASP A 126 -5.74 -0.05 -9.98
N PRO A 127 -5.51 0.40 -8.73
CA PRO A 127 -5.96 -0.32 -7.53
C PRO A 127 -7.48 -0.55 -7.46
N ASP A 128 -8.30 0.31 -8.06
CA ASP A 128 -9.75 0.09 -8.10
C ASP A 128 -10.13 -0.99 -9.11
N LEU A 129 -9.42 -1.07 -10.24
CA LEU A 129 -9.67 -2.04 -11.29
C LEU A 129 -9.17 -3.45 -10.94
N GLU A 130 -8.17 -3.57 -10.06
CA GLU A 130 -7.49 -4.83 -9.74
C GLU A 130 -8.44 -6.00 -9.50
N PRO A 131 -9.48 -5.90 -8.63
CA PRO A 131 -10.33 -7.06 -8.35
C PRO A 131 -11.08 -7.58 -9.58
N ALA A 132 -11.60 -6.68 -10.41
CA ALA A 132 -12.35 -7.05 -11.61
C ALA A 132 -11.44 -7.54 -12.74
N ILE A 133 -10.29 -6.90 -12.94
CA ILE A 133 -9.29 -7.34 -13.93
C ILE A 133 -8.68 -8.68 -13.53
N LYS A 134 -8.45 -8.90 -12.24
CA LYS A 134 -8.00 -10.18 -11.70
C LYS A 134 -9.03 -11.28 -11.97
N ALA A 135 -10.30 -11.04 -11.68
CA ALA A 135 -11.35 -12.01 -11.96
C ALA A 135 -11.47 -12.33 -13.47
N ALA A 136 -11.45 -11.30 -14.33
CA ALA A 136 -11.43 -11.51 -15.79
C ALA A 136 -10.18 -12.27 -16.26
N ALA A 137 -9.02 -12.04 -15.65
CA ALA A 137 -7.80 -12.79 -15.92
C ALA A 137 -7.91 -14.25 -15.46
N ASP A 138 -8.50 -14.50 -14.30
CA ASP A 138 -8.74 -15.85 -13.78
C ASP A 138 -9.72 -16.62 -14.70
N ASP A 139 -10.75 -15.96 -15.23
CA ASP A 139 -11.67 -16.51 -16.24
C ASP A 139 -10.97 -16.82 -17.57
N TYR A 140 -10.13 -15.91 -18.09
CA TYR A 140 -9.31 -16.18 -19.26
C TYR A 140 -8.43 -17.41 -19.03
N VAL A 141 -7.78 -17.47 -17.87
CA VAL A 141 -6.85 -18.53 -17.50
C VAL A 141 -7.55 -19.89 -17.44
N ALA A 142 -8.84 -19.92 -17.09
CA ALA A 142 -9.70 -21.10 -17.09
C ALA A 142 -10.40 -21.40 -18.44
N SER A 143 -10.34 -20.48 -19.41
CA SER A 143 -11.06 -20.58 -20.68
C SER A 143 -10.44 -21.58 -21.67
N ASP A 144 -11.28 -22.05 -22.61
CA ASP A 144 -10.83 -22.84 -23.76
C ASP A 144 -9.89 -22.03 -24.67
N ALA A 145 -10.05 -20.70 -24.71
CA ALA A 145 -9.19 -19.80 -25.48
C ALA A 145 -7.72 -19.83 -25.02
N ASN A 146 -7.49 -20.12 -23.73
CA ASN A 146 -6.17 -20.28 -23.13
C ASN A 146 -5.73 -21.76 -22.99
N THR A 147 -6.42 -22.67 -23.67
CA THR A 147 -6.12 -24.10 -23.64
C THR A 147 -5.62 -24.57 -25.02
N THR A 148 -4.65 -25.48 -25.04
CA THR A 148 -4.17 -26.14 -26.26
C THR A 148 -5.07 -27.31 -26.63
N ASP A 149 -4.94 -27.81 -27.86
CA ASP A 149 -5.70 -29.00 -28.31
C ASP A 149 -5.42 -30.25 -27.45
N ASP A 150 -4.23 -30.30 -26.82
CA ASP A 150 -3.81 -31.35 -25.89
C ASP A 150 -4.31 -31.11 -24.44
N GLY A 151 -5.11 -30.07 -24.20
CA GLY A 151 -5.64 -29.71 -22.88
C GLY A 151 -4.64 -28.99 -21.97
N CYS A 152 -3.52 -28.49 -22.49
CA CYS A 152 -2.53 -27.76 -21.70
C CYS A 152 -2.81 -26.25 -21.68
N ARG A 153 -2.52 -25.59 -20.56
CA ARG A 153 -2.59 -24.14 -20.46
C ARG A 153 -1.54 -23.46 -21.35
N ARG A 154 -1.92 -22.40 -22.07
CA ARG A 154 -1.02 -21.62 -22.94
C ARG A 154 -0.22 -20.58 -22.16
N SER A 155 -0.90 -19.77 -21.36
CA SER A 155 -0.31 -18.74 -20.50
C SER A 155 -0.98 -18.66 -19.12
N GLY A 156 -0.27 -18.12 -18.13
CA GLY A 156 -0.87 -17.57 -16.93
C GLY A 156 -0.85 -16.04 -16.95
N VAL A 157 -1.60 -15.43 -16.04
CA VAL A 157 -1.68 -13.96 -15.89
C VAL A 157 -1.61 -13.63 -14.40
N THR A 158 -0.55 -12.94 -14.00
CA THR A 158 -0.38 -12.39 -12.67
C THR A 158 -0.78 -10.93 -12.70
N VAL A 159 -1.88 -10.61 -12.02
CA VAL A 159 -2.39 -9.23 -11.88
C VAL A 159 -1.87 -8.62 -10.58
N TYR A 160 -1.42 -7.38 -10.64
CA TYR A 160 -1.02 -6.56 -9.50
C TYR A 160 -1.37 -5.09 -9.75
N SER A 161 -1.51 -4.31 -8.69
CA SER A 161 -1.74 -2.87 -8.76
C SER A 161 -0.70 -2.08 -7.96
N ALA A 162 -0.62 -0.79 -8.27
CA ALA A 162 0.15 0.20 -7.55
C ALA A 162 -0.50 1.58 -7.72
N GLY A 163 -0.12 2.56 -6.91
CA GLY A 163 -0.69 3.90 -6.97
C GLY A 163 -0.55 4.54 -8.35
N ALA A 164 -1.66 5.04 -8.90
CA ALA A 164 -1.74 5.50 -10.29
C ALA A 164 -0.70 6.58 -10.64
N ALA A 165 -0.53 7.61 -9.80
CA ALA A 165 0.48 8.65 -10.02
C ALA A 165 1.92 8.09 -9.97
N GLY A 166 2.17 7.11 -9.11
CA GLY A 166 3.44 6.40 -9.01
C GLY A 166 3.73 5.58 -10.26
N VAL A 167 2.73 4.88 -10.81
CA VAL A 167 2.85 4.13 -12.07
C VAL A 167 3.16 5.06 -13.24
N VAL A 168 2.45 6.18 -13.36
CA VAL A 168 2.69 7.19 -14.39
C VAL A 168 4.12 7.73 -14.30
N THR A 169 4.57 8.07 -13.08
CA THR A 169 5.94 8.53 -12.84
C THR A 169 6.98 7.47 -13.19
N ALA A 170 6.75 6.21 -12.80
CA ALA A 170 7.69 5.13 -13.03
C ALA A 170 7.85 4.79 -14.52
N LEU A 171 6.74 4.69 -15.25
CA LEU A 171 6.73 4.38 -16.69
C LEU A 171 7.20 5.56 -17.56
N SER A 172 7.09 6.80 -17.08
CA SER A 172 7.59 7.97 -17.80
C SER A 172 9.07 8.23 -17.56
N LYS A 173 9.53 8.17 -16.31
CA LYS A 173 10.84 8.69 -15.90
C LYS A 173 11.80 7.64 -15.34
N ARG A 174 11.31 6.51 -14.82
CA ARG A 174 12.13 5.56 -14.03
C ARG A 174 12.28 4.17 -14.68
N THR A 175 12.08 4.08 -16.00
CA THR A 175 12.15 2.78 -16.71
C THR A 175 13.54 2.15 -16.69
N ASP A 176 14.61 2.96 -16.59
CA ASP A 176 15.99 2.46 -16.46
C ASP A 176 16.25 1.84 -15.08
N ALA A 177 15.76 2.49 -14.02
CA ALA A 177 15.82 2.02 -12.65
C ALA A 177 15.05 0.69 -12.47
N TRP A 178 14.02 0.44 -13.29
CA TRP A 178 13.34 -0.86 -13.30
C TRP A 178 14.22 -2.00 -13.82
N GLN A 179 15.16 -1.74 -14.74
CA GLN A 179 16.10 -2.77 -15.22
C GLN A 179 17.37 -2.85 -14.35
N ARG A 180 17.79 -1.72 -13.79
CA ARG A 180 18.97 -1.57 -12.96
C ARG A 180 18.59 -0.81 -11.68
N PRO A 181 17.97 -1.51 -10.72
CA PRO A 181 17.55 -0.89 -9.46
C PRO A 181 18.72 -0.22 -8.76
N ARG A 182 18.47 0.98 -8.22
CA ARG A 182 19.36 1.64 -7.26
C ARG A 182 18.66 1.66 -5.91
N ASP A 183 19.41 1.81 -4.83
CA ASP A 183 18.84 1.77 -3.49
C ASP A 183 17.79 2.87 -3.29
N ASP A 184 18.04 4.07 -3.85
CA ASP A 184 17.25 5.30 -3.79
C ASP A 184 16.20 5.47 -4.92
N ASP A 185 16.19 4.55 -5.88
CA ASP A 185 15.25 4.55 -6.99
C ASP A 185 15.01 3.10 -7.46
N ASN A 186 13.93 2.52 -6.94
CA ASN A 186 13.60 1.12 -7.20
C ASN A 186 12.10 0.89 -7.51
N PRO A 187 11.69 1.09 -8.78
CA PRO A 187 10.33 0.79 -9.22
C PRO A 187 9.94 -0.68 -9.01
N GLN A 188 10.90 -1.61 -8.94
CA GLN A 188 10.58 -3.02 -8.68
C GLN A 188 10.00 -3.24 -7.28
N ARG A 189 10.47 -2.47 -6.30
CA ARG A 189 9.97 -2.48 -4.92
C ARG A 189 8.70 -1.65 -4.80
N ASP A 190 8.70 -0.44 -5.39
CA ASP A 190 7.63 0.55 -5.18
C ASP A 190 6.36 0.27 -5.98
N ILE A 191 6.51 -0.30 -7.19
CA ILE A 191 5.40 -0.54 -8.14
C ILE A 191 5.20 -2.04 -8.38
N GLY A 192 6.28 -2.80 -8.48
CA GLY A 192 6.24 -4.24 -8.70
C GLY A 192 7.08 -4.70 -9.90
N PRO A 193 6.90 -5.92 -10.41
CA PRO A 193 7.72 -6.43 -11.51
C PRO A 193 7.49 -5.61 -12.80
N GLN A 194 8.37 -5.76 -13.79
CA GLN A 194 8.19 -5.14 -15.11
C GLN A 194 6.88 -5.65 -15.76
N PRO A 195 5.85 -4.83 -16.01
CA PRO A 195 4.63 -5.30 -16.65
C PRO A 195 4.86 -5.71 -18.10
N ASP A 196 4.12 -6.70 -18.57
CA ASP A 196 3.96 -7.02 -19.99
C ASP A 196 2.70 -6.37 -20.57
N VAL A 197 1.71 -6.15 -19.70
CA VAL A 197 0.46 -5.45 -19.96
C VAL A 197 0.25 -4.42 -18.86
N TRP A 198 -0.19 -3.23 -19.25
CA TRP A 198 -0.69 -2.20 -18.35
C TRP A 198 -2.13 -1.86 -18.73
N ILE A 199 -3.03 -1.86 -17.75
CA ILE A 199 -4.43 -1.43 -17.91
C ILE A 199 -4.65 -0.25 -16.96
N PRO A 200 -4.38 1.00 -17.38
CA PRO A 200 -4.73 2.18 -16.60
C PRO A 200 -6.24 2.35 -16.50
N ALA A 201 -6.71 3.15 -15.54
CA ALA A 201 -8.13 3.46 -15.44
C ALA A 201 -8.60 4.45 -16.51
N THR A 202 -7.68 5.23 -17.09
CA THR A 202 -7.99 6.14 -18.20
C THR A 202 -6.90 6.17 -19.26
N ARG A 203 -7.31 6.51 -20.49
CA ARG A 203 -6.40 6.74 -21.63
C ARG A 203 -5.51 7.97 -21.42
N ALA A 204 -5.96 8.90 -20.57
CA ALA A 204 -5.20 10.08 -20.23
C ALA A 204 -3.84 9.73 -19.61
N ASP A 205 -3.74 8.68 -18.80
CA ASP A 205 -2.46 8.29 -18.19
C ASP A 205 -1.45 7.78 -19.21
N VAL A 206 -1.90 7.07 -20.25
CA VAL A 206 -1.03 6.70 -21.36
C VAL A 206 -0.45 7.95 -22.02
N ARG A 207 -1.26 8.99 -22.21
CA ARG A 207 -0.84 10.28 -22.77
C ARG A 207 0.11 11.02 -21.83
N ARG A 208 -0.15 11.02 -20.52
CA ARG A 208 0.74 11.61 -19.49
C ARG A 208 2.11 10.93 -19.50
N VAL A 209 2.13 9.60 -19.54
CA VAL A 209 3.38 8.83 -19.61
C VAL A 209 4.14 9.13 -20.89
N THR A 210 3.50 8.99 -22.04
CA THR A 210 4.17 9.14 -23.35
C THR A 210 4.61 10.57 -23.63
N ALA A 211 3.91 11.59 -23.11
CA ALA A 211 4.32 12.99 -23.22
C ALA A 211 5.54 13.33 -22.33
N ALA A 212 5.69 12.66 -21.19
CA ALA A 212 6.78 12.88 -20.24
C ALA A 212 8.00 11.96 -20.45
N GLN A 213 7.93 11.04 -21.40
CA GLN A 213 9.05 10.17 -21.75
C GLN A 213 10.15 10.97 -22.49
N GLU A 214 11.28 11.17 -21.81
CA GLU A 214 12.49 11.84 -22.33
C GLU A 214 13.60 10.81 -22.66
N ASP A 215 14.86 11.23 -22.78
CA ASP A 215 15.99 10.33 -23.04
C ASP A 215 16.06 9.19 -21.99
N ARG A 216 16.45 7.98 -22.43
CA ARG A 216 16.58 6.74 -21.61
C ARG A 216 15.25 6.03 -21.26
N VAL A 217 14.33 5.95 -22.22
CA VAL A 217 13.15 5.06 -22.14
C VAL A 217 13.53 3.61 -22.46
N PHE A 218 13.29 2.71 -21.51
CA PHE A 218 13.46 1.26 -21.69
C PHE A 218 12.12 0.50 -21.79
N ALA A 219 10.99 1.16 -21.58
CA ALA A 219 9.66 0.58 -21.71
C ALA A 219 8.85 1.28 -22.81
N HIS A 220 8.59 0.57 -23.91
CA HIS A 220 7.79 1.06 -25.02
C HIS A 220 6.33 0.66 -24.86
N LEU A 221 5.45 1.65 -24.88
CA LEU A 221 4.02 1.48 -24.67
C LEU A 221 3.27 1.48 -26.01
N THR A 222 2.35 0.54 -26.19
CA THR A 222 1.43 0.52 -27.34
C THR A 222 0.02 0.31 -26.81
N ALA A 223 -0.75 1.39 -26.78
CA ALA A 223 -2.14 1.38 -26.31
C ALA A 223 -3.11 1.10 -27.45
N ASP A 224 -4.24 0.50 -27.09
CA ASP A 224 -5.38 0.36 -28.00
C ASP A 224 -6.03 1.71 -28.33
N ASP A 225 -6.62 1.76 -29.52
CA ASP A 225 -7.28 2.94 -30.07
C ASP A 225 -8.61 3.28 -29.38
N GLU A 226 -9.18 2.36 -28.61
CA GLU A 226 -10.44 2.55 -27.86
C GLU A 226 -10.38 1.84 -26.52
N PRO A 227 -11.07 2.36 -25.48
CA PRO A 227 -11.26 1.63 -24.23
C PRO A 227 -12.14 0.39 -24.46
N PHE A 228 -11.93 -0.66 -23.66
CA PHE A 228 -12.66 -1.92 -23.81
C PHE A 228 -13.87 -2.05 -22.86
N ALA A 229 -13.94 -1.21 -21.85
CA ALA A 229 -15.07 -1.10 -20.92
C ALA A 229 -15.21 0.34 -20.42
N TYR A 230 -16.29 0.62 -19.70
CA TYR A 230 -16.54 1.91 -19.09
C TYR A 230 -17.13 1.75 -17.68
N SER A 231 -16.76 2.63 -16.77
CA SER A 231 -17.46 2.79 -15.49
C SER A 231 -17.49 4.26 -15.11
N PRO A 232 -18.67 4.87 -14.91
CA PRO A 232 -18.72 6.22 -14.35
C PRO A 232 -18.16 6.20 -12.91
N VAL A 233 -17.60 7.34 -12.50
CA VAL A 233 -17.38 7.64 -11.09
C VAL A 233 -18.68 8.22 -10.56
N VAL A 234 -19.19 7.62 -9.48
CA VAL A 234 -20.49 7.98 -8.91
C VAL A 234 -20.33 8.38 -7.46
N LEU A 235 -21.29 9.18 -7.00
CA LEU A 235 -21.50 9.41 -5.59
C LEU A 235 -22.41 8.28 -5.08
N ALA A 236 -21.86 7.37 -4.29
CA ALA A 236 -22.59 6.26 -3.68
C ALA A 236 -23.29 6.75 -2.42
N VAL A 237 -24.57 7.07 -2.55
CA VAL A 237 -25.38 7.70 -1.50
C VAL A 237 -26.23 6.65 -0.78
N PRO A 238 -26.19 6.54 0.56
CA PRO A 238 -27.10 5.66 1.30
C PRO A 238 -28.57 5.97 0.99
N LYS A 239 -29.43 4.94 0.90
CA LYS A 239 -30.88 5.08 0.60
C LYS A 239 -31.69 5.96 1.58
N GLY A 240 -31.10 6.42 2.68
CA GLY A 240 -31.71 7.39 3.58
C GLY A 240 -31.46 8.85 3.19
N LEU A 241 -30.52 9.09 2.26
CA LEU A 241 -30.05 10.41 1.83
C LEU A 241 -30.25 10.65 0.32
N ASP A 242 -30.70 9.66 -0.44
CA ASP A 242 -30.86 9.77 -1.89
C ASP A 242 -31.97 10.74 -2.31
N ASP A 243 -33.01 10.93 -1.50
CA ASP A 243 -34.03 11.98 -1.70
C ASP A 243 -33.45 13.41 -1.66
N ALA A 244 -32.24 13.61 -1.11
CA ALA A 244 -31.62 14.93 -1.03
C ALA A 244 -30.90 15.34 -2.32
N VAL A 245 -30.68 14.42 -3.25
CA VAL A 245 -29.85 14.62 -4.44
C VAL A 245 -30.55 14.10 -5.69
N GLU A 246 -30.48 14.88 -6.76
CA GLU A 246 -30.96 14.43 -8.07
C GLU A 246 -29.97 13.40 -8.65
N PRO A 247 -30.43 12.24 -9.16
CA PRO A 247 -29.53 11.20 -9.66
C PRO A 247 -28.62 11.63 -10.82
N THR A 248 -29.01 12.62 -11.61
CA THR A 248 -28.28 13.12 -12.81
C THR A 248 -28.53 14.62 -13.00
N GLY A 249 -27.78 15.30 -13.87
CA GLY A 249 -28.08 16.68 -14.27
C GLY A 249 -27.45 17.75 -13.37
N ARG A 250 -26.46 17.37 -12.55
CA ARG A 250 -25.81 18.20 -11.53
C ARG A 250 -24.30 17.99 -11.57
N THR A 251 -23.54 19.04 -11.30
CA THR A 251 -22.08 18.93 -11.10
C THR A 251 -21.78 18.29 -9.75
N LEU A 252 -20.59 17.72 -9.58
CA LEU A 252 -20.18 17.13 -8.31
C LEU A 252 -20.26 18.15 -7.17
N SER A 253 -19.74 19.37 -7.40
CA SER A 253 -19.81 20.46 -6.43
C SER A 253 -21.24 20.81 -6.00
N GLN A 254 -22.21 20.78 -6.91
CA GLN A 254 -23.63 21.00 -6.59
C GLN A 254 -24.19 19.85 -5.75
N LEU A 255 -23.89 18.61 -6.10
CA LEU A 255 -24.33 17.43 -5.35
C LEU A 255 -23.80 17.42 -3.92
N LEU A 256 -22.53 17.78 -3.72
CA LEU A 256 -21.95 17.90 -2.37
C LEU A 256 -22.61 19.02 -1.55
N THR A 257 -22.91 20.15 -2.20
CA THR A 257 -23.64 21.27 -1.56
C THR A 257 -25.06 20.85 -1.16
N ASP A 258 -25.75 20.08 -2.00
CA ASP A 258 -27.11 19.58 -1.73
C ASP A 258 -27.09 18.60 -0.53
N LEU A 259 -26.08 17.72 -0.43
CA LEU A 259 -25.87 16.82 0.70
C LEU A 259 -25.54 17.54 2.01
N GLU A 260 -24.71 18.59 1.98
CA GLU A 260 -24.38 19.40 3.16
C GLU A 260 -25.64 20.08 3.74
N GLN A 261 -26.59 20.44 2.88
CA GLN A 261 -27.86 21.07 3.28
C GLN A 261 -28.93 20.04 3.69
N ALA A 262 -28.70 18.75 3.47
CA ALA A 262 -29.65 17.70 3.76
C ALA A 262 -29.81 17.47 5.28
N PRO A 263 -31.00 17.04 5.73
CA PRO A 263 -31.18 16.57 7.10
C PRO A 263 -30.45 15.24 7.31
N GLY A 264 -29.45 15.23 8.19
CA GLY A 264 -28.56 14.09 8.38
C GLY A 264 -27.15 14.53 8.00
N GLU A 265 -26.21 14.43 8.94
CA GLU A 265 -24.83 14.88 8.75
C GLU A 265 -24.11 13.99 7.73
N ALA A 266 -24.34 14.20 6.43
CA ALA A 266 -23.73 13.42 5.37
C ALA A 266 -22.20 13.60 5.42
N GLU A 267 -21.47 12.49 5.49
CA GLU A 267 -20.03 12.45 5.47
C GLU A 267 -19.56 11.93 4.11
N VAL A 268 -19.02 12.83 3.29
CA VAL A 268 -18.51 12.52 1.95
C VAL A 268 -17.06 12.07 2.07
N ARG A 269 -16.75 10.92 1.48
CA ARG A 269 -15.42 10.33 1.49
C ARG A 269 -14.94 10.02 0.08
N ARG A 270 -13.64 10.17 -0.15
CA ARG A 270 -12.97 9.90 -1.43
C ARG A 270 -11.67 9.14 -1.16
N PRO A 271 -11.25 8.20 -2.02
CA PRO A 271 -9.89 7.66 -1.95
C PRO A 271 -8.84 8.75 -2.19
N ASP A 272 -7.57 8.40 -1.98
CA ASP A 272 -6.44 9.28 -2.26
C ASP A 272 -6.27 9.47 -3.78
N PRO A 273 -6.40 10.72 -4.31
CA PRO A 273 -6.16 11.03 -5.72
C PRO A 273 -4.77 10.65 -6.24
N GLU A 274 -3.76 10.52 -5.37
CA GLU A 274 -2.42 10.07 -5.79
C GLU A 274 -2.36 8.55 -6.06
N PHE A 275 -3.28 7.78 -5.49
CA PHE A 275 -3.25 6.32 -5.54
C PHE A 275 -4.26 5.70 -6.51
N ALA A 276 -5.45 6.29 -6.66
CA ALA A 276 -6.49 5.75 -7.52
C ALA A 276 -7.01 6.79 -8.50
N ASP A 277 -7.07 6.43 -9.78
CA ASP A 277 -7.52 7.36 -10.83
C ASP A 277 -8.99 7.75 -10.63
N SER A 278 -9.84 6.87 -10.09
CA SER A 278 -11.24 7.23 -9.82
C SER A 278 -11.36 8.43 -8.88
N ALA A 279 -10.49 8.52 -7.87
CA ALA A 279 -10.40 9.65 -6.97
C ALA A 279 -9.85 10.88 -7.67
N LEU A 280 -8.81 10.72 -8.51
CA LEU A 280 -8.28 11.82 -9.30
C LEU A 280 -9.32 12.41 -10.26
N LEU A 281 -10.09 11.58 -10.96
CA LEU A 281 -11.17 12.03 -11.84
C LEU A 281 -12.27 12.75 -11.06
N ALA A 282 -12.63 12.25 -9.86
CA ALA A 282 -13.54 12.98 -8.97
C ALA A 282 -12.96 14.34 -8.56
N THR A 283 -11.66 14.43 -8.29
CA THR A 283 -10.97 15.70 -7.99
C THR A 283 -11.02 16.67 -9.17
N VAL A 284 -10.88 16.19 -10.40
CA VAL A 284 -11.04 17.02 -11.61
C VAL A 284 -12.43 17.66 -11.65
N GLY A 285 -13.50 16.88 -11.45
CA GLY A 285 -14.86 17.43 -11.40
C GLY A 285 -15.09 18.34 -10.19
N LEU A 286 -14.56 17.98 -9.02
CA LEU A 286 -14.66 18.77 -7.80
C LEU A 286 -14.01 20.16 -7.94
N TYR A 287 -12.88 20.26 -8.64
CA TYR A 287 -12.19 21.51 -8.92
C TYR A 287 -12.69 22.22 -10.18
N GLY A 288 -13.58 21.57 -10.92
CA GLY A 288 -14.23 22.08 -12.12
C GLY A 288 -14.89 23.43 -11.85
N GLY A 289 -14.59 24.42 -12.71
CA GLY A 289 -15.20 25.75 -12.67
C GLY A 289 -14.70 26.67 -11.54
N ARG A 290 -13.50 27.27 -11.66
CA ARG A 290 -12.94 28.32 -10.76
C ARG A 290 -13.02 28.02 -9.25
N ALA A 291 -13.35 26.81 -8.84
CA ALA A 291 -13.46 26.43 -7.45
C ALA A 291 -12.07 26.54 -6.80
N ASP A 292 -12.05 27.12 -5.60
CA ASP A 292 -10.87 27.13 -4.75
C ASP A 292 -10.64 25.70 -4.26
N ALA A 293 -9.44 25.14 -4.50
CA ALA A 293 -9.15 23.74 -4.20
C ALA A 293 -9.33 23.46 -2.71
N ARG A 294 -8.90 24.39 -1.85
CA ARG A 294 -9.13 24.33 -0.41
C ARG A 294 -10.60 24.28 -0.05
N GLY A 295 -11.39 25.24 -0.58
CA GLY A 295 -12.84 25.27 -0.37
C GLY A 295 -13.55 24.01 -0.83
N ALA A 296 -13.05 23.36 -1.88
CA ALA A 296 -13.64 22.14 -2.41
C ALA A 296 -13.23 20.90 -1.60
N GLU A 297 -11.97 20.81 -1.12
CA GLU A 297 -11.53 19.74 -0.22
C GLU A 297 -12.24 19.79 1.15
N LEU A 298 -12.64 20.98 1.62
CA LEU A 298 -13.48 21.14 2.81
C LEU A 298 -14.85 20.42 2.72
N LEU A 299 -15.36 20.20 1.50
CA LEU A 299 -16.61 19.45 1.29
C LEU A 299 -16.41 17.94 1.45
N ILE A 300 -15.17 17.45 1.43
CA ILE A 300 -14.83 16.06 1.69
C ILE A 300 -14.64 15.88 3.19
N THR A 301 -15.66 15.29 3.83
CA THR A 301 -15.77 15.08 5.28
C THR A 301 -15.04 13.81 5.71
N GLN A 302 -13.73 13.73 5.44
CA GLN A 302 -12.89 12.61 5.84
C GLN A 302 -11.95 12.97 6.99
N SER A 303 -12.04 12.20 8.09
CA SER A 303 -11.08 12.31 9.20
C SER A 303 -9.85 11.44 8.94
N GLY A 304 -8.66 12.05 8.86
CA GLY A 304 -7.38 11.35 8.69
C GLY A 304 -7.02 11.02 7.23
N ARG A 305 -5.99 10.19 7.04
CA ARG A 305 -5.46 9.84 5.70
C ARG A 305 -6.54 9.19 4.81
N PRO A 306 -6.71 9.63 3.56
CA PRO A 306 -7.53 8.96 2.58
C PRO A 306 -7.10 7.50 2.34
N GLU A 307 -8.05 6.64 2.05
CA GLU A 307 -7.77 5.25 1.70
C GLU A 307 -7.14 5.18 0.30
N SER A 308 -6.26 4.21 0.06
CA SER A 308 -5.52 4.14 -1.21
C SER A 308 -6.37 3.73 -2.41
N SER A 309 -7.60 3.27 -2.20
CA SER A 309 -8.52 2.85 -3.28
C SER A 309 -9.97 2.91 -2.81
N ALA A 310 -10.92 3.03 -3.74
CA ALA A 310 -12.36 2.95 -3.51
C ALA A 310 -12.77 1.59 -2.94
N VAL A 311 -12.11 0.52 -3.37
CA VAL A 311 -12.27 -0.83 -2.80
C VAL A 311 -11.98 -0.78 -1.30
N ARG A 312 -10.82 -0.27 -0.90
CA ARG A 312 -10.46 -0.14 0.52
C ARG A 312 -11.36 0.82 1.27
N LEU A 313 -11.70 1.95 0.67
CA LEU A 313 -12.61 2.93 1.26
C LEU A 313 -13.93 2.28 1.67
N LEU A 314 -14.57 1.52 0.78
CA LEU A 314 -15.82 0.83 1.06
C LEU A 314 -15.66 -0.27 2.14
N CYS A 315 -14.48 -0.88 2.24
CA CYS A 315 -14.18 -1.89 3.26
C CYS A 315 -13.93 -1.31 4.66
N THR A 316 -13.35 -0.11 4.74
CA THR A 316 -12.97 0.53 6.00
C THR A 316 -14.01 1.53 6.49
N LEU A 317 -15.14 1.64 5.79
CA LEU A 317 -16.31 2.33 6.35
C LEU A 317 -16.65 1.73 7.73
N PRO A 318 -17.05 2.54 8.72
CA PRO A 318 -17.32 2.04 10.06
C PRO A 318 -18.39 0.95 10.07
N ASP A 319 -18.24 -0.06 10.92
CA ASP A 319 -19.23 -1.14 11.09
C ASP A 319 -20.50 -0.68 11.84
N ALA A 320 -20.47 0.51 12.45
CA ALA A 320 -21.62 1.07 13.14
C ALA A 320 -22.63 1.63 12.14
N ASP A 321 -23.81 1.02 12.06
CA ASP A 321 -24.89 1.39 11.13
C ASP A 321 -25.15 2.90 11.06
N ALA A 322 -25.22 3.58 12.22
CA ALA A 322 -25.48 5.03 12.27
C ALA A 322 -24.42 5.90 11.56
N VAL A 323 -23.18 5.42 11.46
CA VAL A 323 -22.10 6.12 10.74
C VAL A 323 -22.08 5.70 9.27
N ASP A 324 -22.39 4.44 8.97
CA ASP A 324 -22.49 3.96 7.58
C ASP A 324 -23.67 4.60 6.84
N ASP A 325 -24.81 4.77 7.52
CA ASP A 325 -26.04 5.37 6.99
C ASP A 325 -25.89 6.84 6.57
N ARG A 326 -24.85 7.52 7.06
CA ARG A 326 -24.51 8.89 6.67
C ARG A 326 -23.25 8.99 5.81
N SER A 327 -22.54 7.88 5.57
CA SER A 327 -21.30 7.85 4.80
C SER A 327 -21.56 7.72 3.31
N VAL A 328 -21.32 8.81 2.59
CA VAL A 328 -21.37 8.91 1.12
C VAL A 328 -19.96 8.70 0.57
N ALA A 329 -19.81 7.89 -0.49
CA ALA A 329 -18.49 7.56 -1.05
C ALA A 329 -18.39 7.88 -2.54
N LEU A 330 -17.30 8.55 -2.96
CA LEU A 330 -16.93 8.71 -4.36
C LEU A 330 -16.20 7.47 -4.85
N VAL A 331 -16.85 6.68 -5.72
CA VAL A 331 -16.37 5.35 -6.15
C VAL A 331 -16.73 5.05 -7.60
N PRO A 332 -16.01 4.15 -8.29
CA PRO A 332 -16.47 3.58 -9.55
C PRO A 332 -17.79 2.82 -9.38
N GLU A 333 -18.75 3.05 -10.28
CA GLU A 333 -20.07 2.41 -10.23
C GLU A 333 -20.02 0.88 -10.18
N PHE A 334 -19.08 0.25 -10.90
CA PHE A 334 -18.99 -1.22 -10.92
C PHE A 334 -18.77 -1.81 -9.51
N LEU A 335 -18.19 -1.06 -8.56
CA LEU A 335 -18.02 -1.49 -7.17
C LEU A 335 -19.32 -1.63 -6.39
N LEU A 336 -20.38 -0.92 -6.80
CA LEU A 336 -21.72 -1.07 -6.21
C LEU A 336 -22.37 -2.41 -6.59
N ARG A 337 -21.96 -3.00 -7.71
CA ARG A 337 -22.41 -4.32 -8.14
C ARG A 337 -21.51 -5.44 -7.67
N SER A 338 -20.19 -5.34 -7.93
CA SER A 338 -19.26 -6.40 -7.58
C SER A 338 -19.40 -6.74 -6.09
N GLY A 339 -19.75 -5.74 -5.27
CA GLY A 339 -19.83 -5.88 -3.83
C GLY A 339 -18.41 -6.10 -3.37
N VAL A 340 -17.81 -5.11 -2.73
CA VAL A 340 -16.49 -5.37 -2.17
C VAL A 340 -16.67 -6.54 -1.19
N ASP A 341 -15.86 -7.60 -1.31
CA ASP A 341 -15.90 -8.82 -0.46
C ASP A 341 -15.45 -8.52 0.99
N CYS A 342 -15.86 -7.37 1.49
CA CYS A 342 -15.64 -6.84 2.81
C CYS A 342 -16.93 -7.08 3.58
N HIS A 343 -16.93 -8.17 4.33
CA HIS A 343 -18.00 -8.69 5.17
C HIS A 343 -19.42 -8.13 4.90
N PRO A 344 -20.24 -8.78 4.06
CA PRO A 344 -21.47 -8.20 3.50
C PRO A 344 -22.66 -8.06 4.47
N ALA A 345 -22.50 -8.30 5.77
CA ALA A 345 -23.65 -8.44 6.69
C ALA A 345 -24.18 -7.11 7.26
N THR A 346 -23.44 -6.00 7.15
CA THR A 346 -23.72 -4.77 7.93
C THR A 346 -23.58 -3.46 7.14
N ARG A 347 -23.65 -3.50 5.81
CA ARG A 347 -23.51 -2.28 4.98
C ARG A 347 -24.86 -1.70 4.55
N ALA A 348 -25.01 -0.38 4.68
CA ALA A 348 -26.15 0.38 4.21
C ALA A 348 -26.30 0.24 2.68
N PRO A 349 -27.52 -0.01 2.17
CA PRO A 349 -27.77 -0.04 0.73
C PRO A 349 -27.58 1.37 0.14
N ARG A 350 -26.95 1.43 -1.04
CA ARG A 350 -26.56 2.69 -1.70
C ARG A 350 -27.13 2.79 -3.10
N THR A 351 -27.48 4.01 -3.49
CA THR A 351 -27.91 4.42 -4.83
C THR A 351 -26.75 5.17 -5.49
N ALA A 352 -26.57 4.97 -6.79
CA ALA A 352 -25.60 5.70 -7.59
C ALA A 352 -26.18 7.06 -8.02
N VAL A 353 -25.45 8.12 -7.73
CA VAL A 353 -25.71 9.48 -8.24
C VAL A 353 -24.56 9.87 -9.17
N TYR A 354 -24.88 10.40 -10.34
CA TYR A 354 -23.96 10.56 -11.46
C TYR A 354 -23.66 12.06 -11.69
N PRO A 355 -22.48 12.57 -11.29
CA PRO A 355 -22.08 13.93 -11.59
C PRO A 355 -21.83 14.12 -13.09
N ASP A 356 -22.32 15.23 -13.66
CA ASP A 356 -22.21 15.53 -15.09
C ASP A 356 -20.79 15.95 -15.53
N ASP A 357 -19.93 16.34 -14.57
CA ASP A 357 -18.61 16.96 -14.79
C ASP A 357 -17.44 16.08 -14.32
N VAL A 358 -17.70 14.83 -13.95
CA VAL A 358 -16.67 13.87 -13.53
C VAL A 358 -16.44 12.85 -14.65
N PRO A 359 -15.24 12.80 -15.26
CA PRO A 359 -14.92 11.77 -16.24
C PRO A 359 -15.05 10.36 -15.66
N GLY A 360 -15.54 9.42 -16.47
CA GLY A 360 -15.59 8.01 -16.11
C GLY A 360 -14.27 7.29 -16.35
N LEU A 361 -14.13 6.11 -15.76
CA LEU A 361 -13.03 5.19 -16.04
C LEU A 361 -13.21 4.62 -17.45
N GLU A 362 -12.15 4.71 -18.25
CA GLU A 362 -12.02 4.22 -19.62
C GLU A 362 -10.82 3.26 -19.71
N PRO A 363 -10.89 2.09 -19.04
CA PRO A 363 -9.80 1.13 -19.01
C PRO A 363 -9.39 0.72 -20.43
N THR A 364 -8.09 0.79 -20.67
CA THR A 364 -7.51 0.62 -22.00
C THR A 364 -6.38 -0.38 -21.96
N PHE A 365 -6.33 -1.25 -22.96
CA PHE A 365 -5.27 -2.25 -23.03
C PHE A 365 -3.98 -1.60 -23.54
N VAL A 366 -2.92 -1.67 -22.74
CA VAL A 366 -1.59 -1.19 -23.14
C VAL A 366 -0.60 -2.34 -23.10
N ARG A 367 0.00 -2.63 -24.25
CA ARG A 367 1.14 -3.54 -24.35
C ARG A 367 2.39 -2.81 -23.91
N VAL A 368 3.17 -3.43 -23.03
CA VAL A 368 4.47 -2.92 -22.58
C VAL A 368 5.58 -3.80 -23.14
N ARG A 369 6.53 -3.20 -23.87
CA ARG A 369 7.71 -3.88 -24.40
C ARG A 369 8.98 -3.30 -23.80
N TRP A 370 9.72 -4.14 -23.09
CA TRP A 370 10.98 -3.76 -22.48
C TRP A 370 12.14 -3.92 -23.46
N GLU A 371 13.00 -2.91 -23.56
CA GLU A 371 14.26 -2.99 -24.31
C GLU A 371 15.12 -4.13 -23.75
N ASP A 372 15.88 -4.81 -24.61
CA ASP A 372 16.71 -5.97 -24.28
C ASP A 372 15.98 -7.24 -23.77
N ALA A 373 14.65 -7.24 -23.64
CA ALA A 373 13.85 -8.41 -23.26
C ALA A 373 13.63 -9.40 -24.43
N VAL A 374 14.70 -10.01 -24.95
CA VAL A 374 14.68 -10.78 -26.21
C VAL A 374 14.46 -12.29 -26.06
N ARG A 375 14.59 -12.86 -24.86
CA ARG A 375 14.65 -14.32 -24.65
C ARG A 375 13.37 -15.04 -25.08
N ASP A 376 12.22 -14.44 -24.82
CA ASP A 376 10.88 -15.00 -25.07
C ASP A 376 9.93 -13.98 -25.72
N ALA A 377 10.48 -12.95 -26.37
CA ALA A 377 9.73 -11.81 -26.90
C ALA A 377 8.56 -12.22 -27.81
N ASP A 378 8.78 -13.15 -28.74
CA ASP A 378 7.74 -13.59 -29.68
C ASP A 378 6.62 -14.38 -28.98
N ALA A 379 6.99 -15.28 -28.08
CA ALA A 379 6.04 -16.09 -27.31
C ALA A 379 5.20 -15.20 -26.39
N ARG A 380 5.86 -14.30 -25.65
CA ARG A 380 5.20 -13.30 -24.81
C ARG A 380 4.30 -12.39 -25.63
N SER A 381 4.75 -11.95 -26.81
CA SER A 381 3.93 -11.10 -27.69
C SER A 381 2.64 -11.80 -28.13
N ALA A 382 2.75 -13.07 -28.54
CA ALA A 382 1.62 -13.87 -28.97
C ALA A 382 0.61 -14.14 -27.84
N GLU A 383 1.09 -14.43 -26.63
CA GLU A 383 0.21 -14.64 -25.46
C GLU A 383 -0.47 -13.33 -25.02
N THR A 384 0.22 -12.18 -25.08
CA THR A 384 -0.39 -10.87 -24.85
C THR A 384 -1.48 -10.57 -25.90
N ASP A 385 -1.26 -10.87 -27.19
CA ASP A 385 -2.27 -10.65 -28.24
C ASP A 385 -3.50 -11.54 -28.05
N ARG A 386 -3.29 -12.79 -27.60
CA ARG A 386 -4.36 -13.74 -27.28
C ARG A 386 -5.20 -13.23 -26.11
N PHE A 387 -4.55 -12.82 -25.02
CA PHE A 387 -5.23 -12.26 -23.85
C PHE A 387 -6.00 -10.99 -24.21
N ARG A 388 -5.39 -10.06 -24.96
CA ARG A 388 -6.06 -8.86 -25.49
C ARG A 388 -7.32 -9.21 -26.29
N SER A 389 -7.19 -10.14 -27.23
CA SER A 389 -8.31 -10.55 -28.11
C SER A 389 -9.46 -11.17 -27.33
N TRP A 390 -9.15 -11.93 -26.28
CA TRP A 390 -10.17 -12.50 -25.39
C TRP A 390 -10.83 -11.44 -24.51
N LEU A 391 -10.03 -10.60 -23.84
CA LEU A 391 -10.50 -9.59 -22.89
C LEU A 391 -11.41 -8.55 -23.57
N THR A 392 -11.05 -8.12 -24.78
CA THR A 392 -11.82 -7.16 -25.58
C THR A 392 -12.94 -7.83 -26.40
N GLY A 393 -12.97 -9.16 -26.44
CA GLY A 393 -13.96 -9.97 -27.15
C GLY A 393 -15.23 -10.22 -26.34
N ASP A 394 -16.10 -11.08 -26.86
CA ASP A 394 -17.41 -11.36 -26.25
C ASP A 394 -17.31 -11.98 -24.85
N GLU A 395 -16.37 -12.91 -24.65
CA GLU A 395 -16.17 -13.59 -23.36
C GLU A 395 -15.61 -12.64 -22.30
N GLY A 396 -14.60 -11.85 -22.64
CA GLY A 396 -14.06 -10.83 -21.73
C GLY A 396 -15.08 -9.74 -21.39
N ARG A 397 -15.86 -9.26 -22.37
CA ARG A 397 -16.97 -8.33 -22.11
C ARG A 397 -18.05 -8.92 -21.22
N LYS A 398 -18.34 -10.22 -21.35
CA LYS A 398 -19.24 -10.91 -20.44
C LYS A 398 -18.68 -10.95 -19.01
N ALA A 399 -17.41 -11.33 -18.84
CA ALA A 399 -16.75 -11.35 -17.54
C ALA A 399 -16.77 -9.95 -16.88
N LEU A 400 -16.40 -8.90 -17.61
CA LEU A 400 -16.48 -7.52 -17.13
C LEU A 400 -17.93 -7.09 -16.83
N GLY A 401 -18.89 -7.54 -17.65
CA GLY A 401 -20.31 -7.34 -17.40
C GLY A 401 -20.75 -7.95 -16.08
N GLU A 402 -20.28 -9.14 -15.71
CA GLU A 402 -20.58 -9.79 -14.42
C GLU A 402 -20.13 -8.94 -13.22
N HIS A 403 -19.07 -8.15 -13.41
CA HIS A 403 -18.55 -7.18 -12.41
C HIS A 403 -19.20 -5.80 -12.47
N GLY A 404 -20.05 -5.50 -13.47
CA GLY A 404 -20.84 -4.25 -13.51
C GLY A 404 -20.31 -3.18 -14.44
N PHE A 405 -19.37 -3.52 -15.32
CA PHE A 405 -18.92 -2.59 -16.34
C PHE A 405 -20.00 -2.31 -17.40
N ARG A 406 -19.90 -1.13 -18.00
CA ARG A 406 -20.69 -0.67 -19.13
C ARG A 406 -19.92 -0.81 -20.44
N SER A 407 -20.66 -0.77 -21.54
CA SER A 407 -20.12 -0.63 -22.88
C SER A 407 -19.25 0.63 -22.97
N ALA A 408 -18.07 0.51 -23.57
CA ALA A 408 -17.20 1.65 -23.82
C ALA A 408 -17.64 2.49 -25.03
N GLN A 409 -18.69 2.07 -25.74
CA GLN A 409 -19.24 2.76 -26.91
C GLN A 409 -20.75 3.02 -26.74
N GLY A 410 -21.26 3.97 -27.52
CA GLY A 410 -22.68 4.31 -27.56
C GLY A 410 -23.16 4.98 -26.26
N GLU A 411 -24.38 4.65 -25.84
CA GLU A 411 -25.05 5.22 -24.66
C GLU A 411 -24.56 4.63 -23.33
N ARG A 412 -23.38 3.97 -23.33
CA ARG A 412 -22.74 3.39 -22.14
C ARG A 412 -23.69 2.50 -21.33
N SER A 413 -24.48 1.68 -22.01
CA SER A 413 -25.37 0.72 -21.38
C SER A 413 -24.58 -0.39 -20.66
N LEU A 414 -25.16 -0.96 -19.60
CA LEU A 414 -24.55 -2.06 -18.84
C LEU A 414 -24.26 -3.26 -19.77
N LEU A 415 -23.07 -3.85 -19.64
CA LEU A 415 -22.69 -5.04 -20.44
C LEU A 415 -23.54 -6.26 -20.07
N ASP A 416 -23.99 -6.34 -18.81
CA ASP A 416 -24.98 -7.30 -18.36
C ASP A 416 -26.19 -6.57 -17.74
N PRO A 417 -27.29 -6.36 -18.51
CA PRO A 417 -28.48 -5.66 -18.05
C PRO A 417 -29.42 -6.54 -17.21
N LYS A 418 -29.21 -7.87 -17.16
CA LYS A 418 -30.13 -8.78 -16.42
C LYS A 418 -29.89 -8.77 -14.91
N SER A 419 -28.84 -8.09 -14.50
CA SER A 419 -28.26 -8.08 -13.17
C SER A 419 -28.24 -6.69 -12.56
N VAL A 420 -29.03 -5.75 -13.11
CA VAL A 420 -29.20 -4.41 -12.53
C VAL A 420 -29.67 -4.56 -11.09
N ARG A 421 -28.87 -4.09 -10.13
CA ARG A 421 -29.27 -3.98 -8.72
C ARG A 421 -30.13 -2.73 -8.52
N ASP A 422 -30.98 -2.75 -7.49
CA ASP A 422 -31.67 -1.55 -7.01
C ASP A 422 -30.66 -0.41 -6.79
N GLY A 423 -30.90 0.74 -7.41
CA GLY A 423 -30.09 1.95 -7.22
C GLY A 423 -29.13 2.31 -8.38
N LEU A 424 -29.13 1.56 -9.48
CA LEU A 424 -28.44 1.93 -10.74
C LEU A 424 -29.45 2.34 -11.81
N ILE A 425 -29.04 3.20 -12.75
CA ILE A 425 -29.83 3.56 -13.93
C ILE A 425 -29.29 2.90 -15.21
N ASP A 426 -30.18 2.55 -16.14
CA ASP A 426 -29.81 1.72 -17.31
C ASP A 426 -28.86 2.43 -18.28
N GLU A 427 -29.13 3.70 -18.58
CA GLU A 427 -28.40 4.51 -19.54
C GLU A 427 -27.93 5.81 -18.89
N ILE A 428 -26.72 6.23 -19.25
CA ILE A 428 -26.12 7.46 -18.72
C ILE A 428 -25.56 8.29 -19.87
N ARG A 429 -25.58 9.61 -19.70
CA ARG A 429 -24.80 10.49 -20.57
C ARG A 429 -23.40 10.60 -19.96
N PRO A 430 -22.35 10.07 -20.63
CA PRO A 430 -21.02 10.18 -20.08
C PRO A 430 -20.58 11.64 -20.07
N ALA A 431 -19.85 12.04 -19.03
CA ALA A 431 -19.03 13.24 -19.08
C ALA A 431 -17.94 13.11 -20.16
N ASP A 432 -17.31 14.23 -20.49
CA ASP A 432 -16.15 14.22 -21.39
C ASP A 432 -15.02 13.36 -20.81
N SER A 433 -14.25 12.71 -21.69
CA SER A 433 -13.08 11.92 -21.30
C SER A 433 -12.05 12.79 -20.58
N ALA A 434 -11.32 12.18 -19.64
CA ALA A 434 -10.30 12.89 -18.86
C ALA A 434 -9.17 13.43 -19.75
N GLU A 435 -8.73 14.66 -19.51
CA GLU A 435 -7.59 15.26 -20.20
C GLU A 435 -6.32 15.25 -19.34
N PRO A 436 -5.14 14.93 -19.92
CA PRO A 436 -3.87 14.81 -19.18
C PRO A 436 -3.54 16.03 -18.32
N SER A 437 -3.69 17.24 -18.90
CA SER A 437 -3.37 18.49 -18.22
C SER A 437 -4.31 18.79 -17.06
N GLU A 438 -5.58 18.37 -17.14
CA GLU A 438 -6.54 18.56 -16.07
C GLU A 438 -6.22 17.65 -14.89
N MET A 439 -5.82 16.40 -15.17
CA MET A 439 -5.36 15.46 -14.14
C MET A 439 -4.07 15.94 -13.46
N ASP A 440 -3.08 16.41 -14.21
CA ASP A 440 -1.84 16.95 -13.64
C ASP A 440 -2.12 18.20 -12.80
N THR A 441 -2.95 19.12 -13.31
CA THR A 441 -3.36 20.33 -12.56
C THR A 441 -4.15 19.97 -11.30
N ALA A 442 -5.02 18.96 -11.36
CA ALA A 442 -5.80 18.52 -10.21
C ALA A 442 -4.92 17.91 -9.12
N LEU A 443 -3.92 17.09 -9.47
CA LEU A 443 -2.94 16.55 -8.51
C LEU A 443 -2.11 17.65 -7.86
N GLU A 444 -1.59 18.60 -8.65
CA GLU A 444 -0.83 19.74 -8.14
C GLU A 444 -1.68 20.59 -7.18
N ARG A 445 -2.91 20.91 -7.57
CA ARG A 445 -3.82 21.69 -6.73
C ARG A 445 -4.27 20.92 -5.48
N TYR A 446 -4.40 19.60 -5.57
CA TYR A 446 -4.74 18.74 -4.43
C TYR A 446 -3.62 18.72 -3.39
N GLY A 447 -2.37 18.54 -3.81
CA GLY A 447 -1.21 18.66 -2.92
C GLY A 447 -1.15 20.04 -2.23
N ASN A 448 -1.54 21.09 -2.95
CA ASN A 448 -1.57 22.46 -2.44
C ASN A 448 -2.84 22.85 -1.67
N ALA A 449 -3.92 22.07 -1.73
CA ALA A 449 -5.25 22.48 -1.26
C ALA A 449 -5.31 22.72 0.26
N HIS A 450 -4.50 22.00 1.03
CA HIS A 450 -4.47 22.11 2.48
C HIS A 450 -3.52 23.22 2.99
N GLY A 451 -2.85 23.93 2.06
CA GLY A 451 -1.89 24.99 2.35
C GLY A 451 -0.55 24.47 2.89
N PRO A 452 0.35 25.39 3.30
CA PRO A 452 1.69 25.02 3.75
C PRO A 452 1.68 24.02 4.90
N GLY A 453 2.51 22.99 4.78
CA GLY A 453 2.63 21.89 5.73
C GLY A 453 3.32 22.27 7.02
N ARG A 454 3.11 21.42 8.03
CA ARG A 454 3.79 21.49 9.32
C ARG A 454 4.47 20.17 9.64
N VAL A 455 5.80 20.12 9.58
CA VAL A 455 6.56 18.89 9.83
C VAL A 455 7.47 19.02 11.05
N LEU A 456 7.28 18.17 12.05
CA LEU A 456 8.16 18.08 13.21
C LEU A 456 9.01 16.81 13.13
N PHE A 457 10.32 16.98 12.99
CA PHE A 457 11.29 15.89 13.04
C PHE A 457 11.78 15.68 14.47
N LEU A 458 11.71 14.45 14.95
CA LEU A 458 12.33 13.98 16.18
C LEU A 458 13.51 13.11 15.77
N LEU A 459 14.71 13.65 15.93
CA LEU A 459 15.97 12.97 15.66
C LEU A 459 16.50 12.39 16.96
N ASP A 460 16.49 11.07 17.10
CA ASP A 460 17.17 10.39 18.18
C ASP A 460 18.66 10.76 18.16
N SER A 461 19.11 11.40 19.23
CA SER A 461 20.48 11.86 19.41
C SER A 461 21.18 11.14 20.55
N SER A 462 20.65 9.99 20.98
CA SER A 462 21.21 9.15 22.03
C SER A 462 22.55 8.53 21.63
N GLY A 463 23.28 8.01 22.62
CA GLY A 463 24.63 7.48 22.43
C GLY A 463 24.69 6.28 21.48
N SER A 464 23.61 5.50 21.36
CA SER A 464 23.54 4.34 20.46
C SER A 464 23.57 4.74 18.97
N MET A 465 23.10 5.96 18.66
CA MET A 465 23.15 6.54 17.31
C MET A 465 24.57 6.88 16.82
N ALA A 466 25.61 6.80 17.66
CA ALA A 466 26.98 7.17 17.29
C ALA A 466 27.51 6.45 16.03
N GLY A 467 27.11 5.20 15.80
CA GLY A 467 27.48 4.44 14.61
C GLY A 467 26.65 4.75 13.35
N LEU A 468 25.57 5.51 13.51
CA LEU A 468 24.54 5.79 12.50
C LEU A 468 24.30 7.30 12.32
N TRP A 469 25.24 8.13 12.78
CA TRP A 469 25.08 9.59 12.80
C TRP A 469 25.66 10.27 11.56
N ASP A 470 26.84 9.84 11.12
CA ASP A 470 27.60 10.56 10.10
C ASP A 470 27.22 10.12 8.68
N GLY A 471 27.30 11.07 7.74
CA GLY A 471 27.08 10.83 6.30
C GLY A 471 25.62 10.98 5.86
N SER A 472 25.40 10.85 4.55
CA SER A 472 24.07 11.02 3.94
C SER A 472 23.07 9.96 4.41
N SER A 473 23.53 8.77 4.77
CA SER A 473 22.69 7.70 5.34
C SER A 473 22.55 7.78 6.86
N GLY A 474 23.20 8.74 7.51
CA GLY A 474 23.10 8.97 8.94
C GLY A 474 21.88 9.83 9.30
N GLY A 475 21.52 9.86 10.58
CA GLY A 475 20.30 10.54 11.07
C GLY A 475 20.08 11.96 10.51
N PRO A 476 21.03 12.91 10.71
CA PRO A 476 20.94 14.25 10.13
C PRO A 476 20.88 14.27 8.60
N GLY A 477 21.67 13.42 7.93
CA GLY A 477 21.76 13.38 6.45
C GLY A 477 20.48 12.85 5.79
N ILE A 478 19.76 11.95 6.45
CA ILE A 478 18.43 11.49 6.01
C ILE A 478 17.45 12.66 6.06
N ILE A 479 17.40 13.39 7.18
CA ILE A 479 16.52 14.56 7.31
C ILE A 479 16.86 15.60 6.25
N GLU A 480 18.15 15.92 6.05
CA GLU A 480 18.62 16.89 5.06
C GLU A 480 18.09 16.59 3.65
N GLN A 481 18.15 15.33 3.21
CA GLN A 481 17.64 14.92 1.91
C GLN A 481 16.12 15.06 1.79
N THR A 482 15.39 14.83 2.88
CA THR A 482 13.93 14.95 2.90
C THR A 482 13.44 16.40 2.89
N LEU A 483 14.27 17.38 3.30
CA LEU A 483 13.92 18.80 3.25
C LEU A 483 13.60 19.29 1.83
N THR A 484 14.07 18.58 0.80
CA THR A 484 13.72 18.88 -0.60
C THR A 484 12.25 18.67 -0.93
N GLY A 485 11.51 17.91 -0.09
CA GLY A 485 10.07 17.78 -0.21
C GLY A 485 9.29 18.95 0.39
N LEU A 486 9.93 19.86 1.14
CA LEU A 486 9.27 21.01 1.76
C LEU A 486 9.36 22.23 0.84
N GLY A 487 8.23 22.93 0.68
CA GLY A 487 8.12 24.21 0.00
C GLY A 487 8.53 25.39 0.87
N GLY A 488 8.74 26.55 0.24
CA GLY A 488 9.24 27.76 0.91
C GLY A 488 8.32 28.36 1.98
N GLU A 489 7.04 27.99 2.00
CA GLU A 489 6.05 28.45 2.99
C GLU A 489 5.80 27.42 4.11
N ASP A 490 6.36 26.20 4.01
CA ASP A 490 6.17 25.16 5.00
C ASP A 490 6.84 25.51 6.33
N GLU A 491 6.21 25.12 7.43
CA GLU A 491 6.78 25.23 8.77
C GLU A 491 7.37 23.89 9.19
N TYR A 492 8.62 23.89 9.64
CA TYR A 492 9.23 22.68 10.18
C TYR A 492 10.19 22.97 11.32
N GLY A 493 10.47 21.95 12.11
CA GLY A 493 11.41 22.00 13.22
C GLY A 493 12.07 20.64 13.43
N VAL A 494 13.22 20.65 14.10
CA VAL A 494 13.98 19.44 14.41
C VAL A 494 14.29 19.42 15.90
N TRP A 495 13.82 18.37 16.58
CA TRP A 495 14.10 18.06 17.97
C TRP A 495 15.20 17.00 18.04
N ALA A 496 16.29 17.29 18.75
CA ALA A 496 17.21 16.26 19.22
C ALA A 496 16.59 15.57 20.43
N VAL A 497 16.20 14.30 20.30
CA VAL A 497 15.66 13.49 21.38
C VAL A 497 16.80 12.86 22.17
N HIS A 498 16.81 13.09 23.49
CA HIS A 498 17.77 12.54 24.44
C HIS A 498 17.29 12.79 25.88
N GLY A 499 17.75 11.96 26.81
CA GLY A 499 17.44 12.03 28.24
C GLY A 499 16.21 11.22 28.63
N LEU A 500 16.25 10.68 29.86
CA LEU A 500 15.22 9.80 30.42
C LEU A 500 14.28 10.49 31.43
N LYS A 501 14.68 11.66 31.94
CA LYS A 501 13.99 12.37 33.04
C LYS A 501 14.19 13.87 32.91
N GLY A 502 13.10 14.63 32.86
CA GLY A 502 13.11 16.09 32.73
C GLY A 502 12.93 16.52 31.28
N ARG A 503 13.95 17.14 30.68
CA ARG A 503 13.91 17.55 29.28
C ARG A 503 14.30 16.36 28.39
N THR A 504 13.34 15.85 27.62
CA THR A 504 13.47 14.66 26.74
C THR A 504 13.90 15.00 25.32
N HIS A 505 13.94 16.30 25.00
CA HIS A 505 14.38 16.81 23.72
C HIS A 505 14.92 18.24 23.82
N THR A 506 15.72 18.64 22.83
CA THR A 506 16.14 20.03 22.63
C THR A 506 15.95 20.43 21.18
N ASP A 507 15.53 21.67 20.92
CA ASP A 507 15.44 22.19 19.56
C ASP A 507 16.83 22.27 18.92
N LEU A 508 17.06 21.46 17.87
CA LEU A 508 18.18 21.64 16.94
C LEU A 508 17.85 22.74 15.93
N LEU A 509 16.61 22.72 15.44
CA LEU A 509 16.02 23.75 14.60
C LEU A 509 14.67 24.14 15.23
N PRO A 510 14.49 25.40 15.67
CA PRO A 510 13.21 25.87 16.19
C PRO A 510 12.10 25.67 15.16
N PHE A 511 10.88 25.37 15.60
CA PHE A 511 9.76 25.18 14.67
C PHE A 511 9.35 26.50 13.99
N GLY A 512 9.30 26.51 12.65
CA GLY A 512 8.86 27.66 11.84
C GLY A 512 9.26 27.53 10.37
N THR A 513 9.12 28.60 9.60
CA THR A 513 9.59 28.63 8.20
C THR A 513 11.08 28.94 8.16
N HIS A 514 11.85 28.15 7.43
CA HIS A 514 13.30 28.29 7.32
C HIS A 514 13.78 28.26 5.87
N ALA A 515 14.80 29.06 5.56
CA ALA A 515 15.57 28.82 4.34
C ALA A 515 16.30 27.48 4.47
N ARG A 516 16.27 26.65 3.42
CA ARG A 516 16.88 25.31 3.41
C ARG A 516 18.33 25.32 3.92
N ARG A 517 19.15 26.28 3.47
CA ARG A 517 20.56 26.43 3.89
C ARG A 517 20.76 26.67 5.39
N ASP A 518 19.77 27.21 6.09
CA ASP A 518 19.86 27.42 7.53
C ASP A 518 19.47 26.15 8.30
N ALA A 519 18.52 25.36 7.78
CA ALA A 519 18.20 24.04 8.31
C ALA A 519 19.34 23.03 8.10
N GLU A 520 19.94 22.99 6.90
CA GLU A 520 21.15 22.20 6.59
C GLU A 520 22.27 22.52 7.60
N ARG A 521 22.52 23.81 7.84
CA ARG A 521 23.54 24.24 8.82
C ARG A 521 23.23 23.81 10.25
N ALA A 522 21.95 23.77 10.65
CA ALA A 522 21.54 23.30 11.96
C ALA A 522 21.75 21.79 12.12
N LEU A 523 21.44 21.02 11.07
CA LEU A 523 21.67 19.57 11.00
C LEU A 523 23.17 19.23 11.01
N ASP A 524 23.99 19.95 10.24
CA ASP A 524 25.45 19.84 10.24
C ASP A 524 26.07 20.12 11.63
N ALA A 525 25.41 20.97 12.43
CA ALA A 525 25.83 21.30 13.78
C ALA A 525 25.29 20.32 14.84
N ALA A 526 24.37 19.42 14.47
CA ALA A 526 23.80 18.44 15.38
C ALA A 526 24.86 17.42 15.84
N ARG A 527 24.74 16.97 17.09
CA ARG A 527 25.70 16.04 17.70
C ARG A 527 24.96 14.95 18.47
N VAL A 528 25.48 13.73 18.39
CA VAL A 528 25.16 12.67 19.34
C VAL A 528 25.49 13.11 20.76
N ARG A 529 24.63 12.74 21.69
CA ARG A 529 24.77 12.94 23.13
C ARG A 529 25.10 11.60 23.76
N ASP A 530 26.02 11.63 24.72
CA ASP A 530 26.26 10.49 25.60
C ASP A 530 25.13 10.40 26.64
N ALA A 531 23.95 9.97 26.17
CA ALA A 531 22.71 9.83 26.92
C ALA A 531 21.79 8.80 26.22
N GLU A 532 20.89 8.17 26.97
CA GLU A 532 19.79 7.37 26.40
C GLU A 532 18.62 8.27 25.99
N ALA A 533 17.68 7.79 25.18
CA ALA A 533 16.45 8.49 24.80
C ALA A 533 15.20 7.93 25.52
N ASP A 534 14.22 8.81 25.77
CA ASP A 534 12.86 8.42 26.16
C ASP A 534 11.89 8.69 25.00
N PRO A 535 11.75 7.74 24.07
CA PRO A 535 10.87 7.91 22.91
C PRO A 535 9.39 8.04 23.30
N SER A 536 8.95 7.43 24.40
CA SER A 536 7.56 7.53 24.86
C SER A 536 7.24 8.97 25.26
N ALA A 537 8.07 9.59 26.09
CA ALA A 537 7.87 10.97 26.52
C ALA A 537 8.02 11.96 25.37
N ALA A 538 9.03 11.79 24.50
CA ALA A 538 9.25 12.68 23.35
C ALA A 538 8.07 12.66 22.35
N LEU A 539 7.52 11.48 22.05
CA LEU A 539 6.34 11.35 21.18
C LEU A 539 5.10 11.98 21.81
N LEU A 540 4.88 11.82 23.12
CA LEU A 540 3.76 12.46 23.82
C LEU A 540 3.87 14.00 23.78
N ASP A 541 5.07 14.54 23.96
CA ASP A 541 5.33 15.97 23.85
C ASP A 541 5.11 16.48 22.42
N ALA A 542 5.58 15.74 21.40
CA ALA A 542 5.38 16.09 20.00
C ALA A 542 3.91 16.10 19.59
N LEU A 543 3.15 15.06 19.98
CA LEU A 543 1.71 14.96 19.76
C LEU A 543 0.93 16.07 20.49
N ALA A 544 1.47 16.62 21.58
CA ALA A 544 0.93 17.81 22.22
C ALA A 544 1.26 19.09 21.47
N PHE A 545 2.53 19.28 21.16
CA PHE A 545 3.04 20.45 20.47
C PHE A 545 2.38 20.68 19.11
N MET A 546 2.21 19.62 18.31
CA MET A 546 1.60 19.69 16.98
C MET A 546 0.09 19.89 17.06
N ARG A 547 -0.60 19.16 17.95
CA ARG A 547 -2.05 19.34 18.16
C ARG A 547 -2.41 20.77 18.56
N GLU A 548 -1.62 21.40 19.43
CA GLU A 548 -1.84 22.81 19.82
C GLU A 548 -1.72 23.76 18.63
N ARG A 549 -0.85 23.48 17.65
CA ARG A 549 -0.68 24.28 16.43
C ARG A 549 -1.75 24.04 15.38
N GLY A 550 -2.33 22.85 15.38
CA GLY A 550 -3.49 22.48 14.55
C GLY A 550 -4.83 22.96 15.11
N ALA A 551 -4.87 23.45 16.35
CA ALA A 551 -6.14 23.89 16.95
C ALA A 551 -6.74 25.15 16.30
N GLY A 552 -5.99 25.85 15.44
CA GLY A 552 -6.39 27.13 14.83
C GLY A 552 -6.56 27.11 13.31
N ASP A 553 -6.15 26.05 12.63
CA ASP A 553 -6.32 25.86 11.18
C ASP A 553 -6.19 24.37 10.80
N GLU A 554 -6.51 24.06 9.55
CA GLU A 554 -6.49 22.70 9.01
C GLU A 554 -5.22 22.42 8.18
N ARG A 555 -4.13 23.17 8.41
CA ARG A 555 -2.89 22.93 7.66
C ARG A 555 -2.36 21.52 7.98
N PRO A 556 -1.90 20.78 6.97
CA PRO A 556 -1.49 19.39 7.11
C PRO A 556 -0.29 19.28 8.05
N GLN A 557 -0.24 18.18 8.81
CA GLN A 557 0.76 17.98 9.86
C GLN A 557 1.38 16.60 9.77
N LEU A 558 2.68 16.53 10.10
CA LEU A 558 3.40 15.27 10.20
C LEU A 558 4.40 15.32 11.35
N ILE A 559 4.44 14.24 12.13
CA ILE A 559 5.52 13.97 13.07
C ILE A 559 6.39 12.87 12.46
N VAL A 560 7.68 13.12 12.31
CA VAL A 560 8.66 12.12 11.86
C VAL A 560 9.55 11.78 13.04
N HIS A 561 9.63 10.52 13.46
CA HIS A 561 10.54 10.08 14.52
C HIS A 561 11.59 9.14 13.98
N LEU A 562 12.84 9.60 13.92
CA LEU A 562 14.00 8.88 13.38
C LEU A 562 14.89 8.35 14.50
N THR A 563 15.05 7.03 14.61
CA THR A 563 15.79 6.33 15.69
C THR A 563 16.52 5.09 15.18
N ASP A 564 17.43 4.52 15.98
CA ASP A 564 18.00 3.19 15.75
C ASP A 564 17.17 2.05 16.39
N GLY A 565 16.13 2.41 17.15
CA GLY A 565 15.22 1.47 17.83
C GLY A 565 15.83 0.75 19.03
N GLU A 566 16.98 1.19 19.55
CA GLU A 566 17.60 0.58 20.74
C GLU A 566 16.73 0.81 22.00
N ASP A 567 16.13 2.00 22.12
CA ASP A 567 15.30 2.38 23.26
C ASP A 567 13.81 2.00 23.13
N ASP A 568 13.45 1.17 22.13
CA ASP A 568 12.08 0.68 21.89
C ASP A 568 11.51 -0.15 23.05
N ASN A 569 12.37 -0.69 23.91
CA ASN A 569 11.93 -1.37 25.13
C ASN A 569 11.13 -0.45 26.07
N ARG A 570 11.28 0.88 25.95
CA ARG A 570 10.49 1.90 26.67
C ARG A 570 9.15 2.20 26.01
N LEU A 571 8.95 1.78 24.77
CA LEU A 571 7.66 1.76 24.07
C LEU A 571 6.94 0.43 24.31
N THR A 572 6.78 0.04 25.59
CA THR A 572 6.06 -1.17 25.99
C THR A 572 5.07 -0.88 27.12
N GLY A 573 4.10 -1.79 27.32
CA GLY A 573 3.08 -1.69 28.37
C GLY A 573 2.34 -0.34 28.36
N ASP A 574 2.14 0.23 29.55
CA ASP A 574 1.43 1.51 29.73
C ASP A 574 2.05 2.69 28.96
N GLY A 575 3.37 2.65 28.73
CA GLY A 575 4.08 3.68 27.96
C GLY A 575 3.64 3.72 26.51
N LEU A 576 3.53 2.54 25.90
CA LEU A 576 3.03 2.39 24.53
C LEU A 576 1.55 2.76 24.44
N GLU A 577 0.70 2.21 25.32
CA GLU A 577 -0.75 2.46 25.26
C GLU A 577 -1.08 3.95 25.37
N ARG A 578 -0.38 4.70 26.24
CA ARG A 578 -0.52 6.16 26.30
C ARG A 578 -0.17 6.86 24.98
N VAL A 579 0.90 6.45 24.31
CA VAL A 579 1.29 7.02 23.01
C VAL A 579 0.23 6.67 21.96
N LEU A 580 -0.25 5.42 21.93
CA LEU A 580 -1.29 4.99 20.98
C LEU A 580 -2.59 5.77 21.16
N ASP A 581 -3.08 5.88 22.39
CA ASP A 581 -4.29 6.66 22.69
C ASP A 581 -4.11 8.12 22.32
N ARG A 582 -2.93 8.68 22.61
CA ARG A 582 -2.64 10.06 22.28
C ARG A 582 -2.51 10.31 20.78
N ALA A 583 -1.94 9.36 20.03
CA ALA A 583 -1.81 9.43 18.58
C ALA A 583 -3.19 9.38 17.91
N ARG A 584 -4.06 8.45 18.33
CA ARG A 584 -5.46 8.39 17.87
C ARG A 584 -6.22 9.68 18.14
N ALA A 585 -6.01 10.27 19.31
CA ALA A 585 -6.70 11.49 19.72
C ALA A 585 -6.11 12.79 19.14
N ALA A 586 -4.83 12.79 18.75
CA ALA A 586 -4.17 13.98 18.21
C ALA A 586 -4.61 14.31 16.79
N GLY A 587 -4.94 13.28 16.00
CA GLY A 587 -5.23 13.45 14.57
C GLY A 587 -4.00 13.87 13.74
N VAL A 588 -2.79 13.71 14.27
CA VAL A 588 -1.53 14.05 13.60
C VAL A 588 -0.83 12.76 13.14
N PRO A 589 -0.65 12.55 11.82
CA PRO A 589 0.17 11.48 11.27
C PRO A 589 1.54 11.35 11.93
N VAL A 590 1.94 10.12 12.25
CA VAL A 590 3.26 9.80 12.81
C VAL A 590 4.00 8.84 11.89
N ALA A 591 5.07 9.33 11.25
CA ALA A 591 6.03 8.51 10.54
C ALA A 591 7.11 8.00 11.53
N MET A 592 7.06 6.70 11.83
CA MET A 592 8.09 6.03 12.64
C MET A 592 9.19 5.54 11.71
N VAL A 593 10.40 6.05 11.89
CA VAL A 593 11.52 5.85 10.97
C VAL A 593 12.66 5.23 11.76
N THR A 594 13.09 4.03 11.37
CA THR A 594 14.08 3.28 12.13
C THR A 594 15.23 2.79 11.25
N LEU A 595 16.46 3.00 11.72
CA LEU A 595 17.67 2.61 11.00
C LEU A 595 18.01 1.11 11.17
N LYS A 596 17.09 0.34 11.75
CA LYS A 596 17.22 -1.08 12.04
C LYS A 596 16.19 -1.90 11.28
N ASN A 597 16.65 -2.83 10.45
CA ASN A 597 15.78 -3.72 9.67
C ASN A 597 14.81 -4.53 10.56
N GLY A 598 13.55 -4.66 10.14
CA GLY A 598 12.53 -5.45 10.82
C GLY A 598 11.95 -4.77 12.07
N ALA A 599 12.27 -3.50 12.30
CA ALA A 599 11.64 -2.72 13.37
C ALA A 599 10.23 -2.21 12.97
N CYS A 600 9.82 -2.38 11.71
CA CYS A 600 8.46 -2.15 11.23
C CYS A 600 7.62 -3.43 11.02
N ASP A 601 8.03 -4.57 11.58
CA ASP A 601 7.17 -5.77 11.63
C ASP A 601 5.84 -5.49 12.37
N ARG A 602 4.78 -6.23 12.00
CA ARG A 602 3.36 -5.98 12.41
C ARG A 602 3.15 -5.69 13.90
N ASP A 603 3.85 -6.38 14.80
CA ASP A 603 3.64 -6.26 16.24
C ASP A 603 4.63 -5.32 16.94
N ARG A 604 5.48 -4.62 16.18
CA ARG A 604 6.48 -3.69 16.71
C ARG A 604 5.84 -2.39 17.16
N PRO A 605 6.42 -1.70 18.17
CA PRO A 605 5.89 -0.44 18.66
C PRO A 605 5.82 0.62 17.56
N GLY A 606 6.83 0.68 16.67
CA GLY A 606 6.85 1.60 15.52
C GLY A 606 5.61 1.47 14.64
N THR A 607 5.30 0.25 14.19
CA THR A 607 4.11 -0.03 13.37
C THR A 607 2.81 0.32 14.08
N ARG A 608 2.67 -0.09 15.34
CA ARG A 608 1.46 0.20 16.13
C ARG A 608 1.24 1.71 16.31
N ILE A 609 2.30 2.48 16.57
CA ILE A 609 2.23 3.93 16.73
C ILE A 609 1.89 4.62 15.41
N ALA A 610 2.55 4.21 14.32
CA ALA A 610 2.27 4.73 13.00
C ALA A 610 0.80 4.48 12.61
N GLU A 611 0.28 3.26 12.79
CA GLU A 611 -1.12 2.93 12.54
C GLU A 611 -2.09 3.74 13.41
N ALA A 612 -1.79 3.87 14.71
CA ALA A 612 -2.62 4.66 15.63
C ALA A 612 -2.66 6.15 15.28
N GLY A 613 -1.54 6.70 14.82
CA GLY A 613 -1.43 8.08 14.31
C GLY A 613 -1.88 8.24 12.86
N ARG A 614 -2.16 7.15 12.14
CA ARG A 614 -2.43 7.12 10.68
C ARG A 614 -1.26 7.59 9.80
N GLY A 615 -0.02 7.38 10.26
CA GLY A 615 1.21 7.56 9.49
C GLY A 615 1.76 6.23 8.96
N ARG A 616 3.08 6.15 8.78
CA ARG A 616 3.78 4.95 8.28
C ARG A 616 4.95 4.56 9.17
N CYS A 617 5.27 3.27 9.19
CA CYS A 617 6.54 2.80 9.74
C CYS A 617 7.48 2.51 8.57
N LEU A 618 8.69 3.06 8.61
CA LEU A 618 9.76 2.87 7.62
C LEU A 618 11.00 2.35 8.35
N ASP A 619 11.55 1.21 7.93
CA ASP A 619 12.80 0.68 8.48
C ASP A 619 13.93 0.57 7.45
N ALA A 620 15.14 0.19 7.87
CA ALA A 620 16.29 0.10 6.97
C ALA A 620 16.22 -1.06 5.94
N GLY A 621 15.18 -1.91 6.00
CA GLY A 621 14.77 -2.78 4.91
C GLY A 621 13.96 -2.05 3.82
N ASP A 622 13.43 -0.87 4.12
CA ASP A 622 12.73 0.03 3.21
C ASP A 622 13.69 1.08 2.63
N ASP A 623 13.23 1.78 1.60
CA ASP A 623 13.94 2.94 1.03
C ASP A 623 13.57 4.20 1.79
N LEU A 624 14.22 4.31 2.93
CA LEU A 624 14.00 5.30 3.95
C LEU A 624 13.93 6.72 3.38
N VAL A 625 14.91 7.13 2.57
CA VAL A 625 15.05 8.53 2.16
C VAL A 625 13.98 8.95 1.15
N PRO A 626 13.78 8.27 0.01
CA PRO A 626 12.75 8.62 -0.97
C PRO A 626 11.34 8.48 -0.39
N THR A 627 11.06 7.40 0.35
CA THR A 627 9.73 7.19 0.94
C THR A 627 9.42 8.25 1.99
N LEU A 628 10.39 8.60 2.84
CA LEU A 628 10.21 9.66 3.81
C LEU A 628 10.07 11.03 3.13
N ARG A 629 10.84 11.30 2.07
CA ARG A 629 10.72 12.54 1.29
C ARG A 629 9.32 12.67 0.69
N ASP A 630 8.76 11.59 0.16
CA ASP A 630 7.42 11.60 -0.43
C ASP A 630 6.34 11.81 0.65
N GLU A 631 6.50 11.22 1.85
CA GLU A 631 5.59 11.49 2.98
C GLU A 631 5.70 12.94 3.50
N VAL A 632 6.91 13.50 3.52
CA VAL A 632 7.14 14.91 3.85
C VAL A 632 6.55 15.83 2.78
N ALA A 633 6.76 15.52 1.50
CA ALA A 633 6.24 16.28 0.36
C ALA A 633 4.72 16.25 0.27
N ARG A 634 4.06 15.16 0.68
CA ARG A 634 2.60 15.13 0.80
C ARG A 634 2.07 16.05 1.89
N THR A 635 2.86 16.26 2.94
CA THR A 635 2.49 17.18 4.02
C THR A 635 2.82 18.62 3.63
N GLY A 636 3.93 18.87 2.93
CA GLY A 636 4.34 20.17 2.45
C GLY A 636 3.66 20.58 1.15
N THR A 637 3.81 21.85 0.74
CA THR A 637 3.32 22.32 -0.58
C THR A 637 4.30 22.03 -1.72
N GLY A 638 5.51 21.56 -1.39
CA GLY A 638 6.49 21.04 -2.33
C GLY A 638 6.67 21.81 -3.65
N GLU A 639 7.16 23.06 -3.63
CA GLU A 639 7.95 23.70 -4.70
C GLU A 639 8.85 24.84 -4.12
N GLU A 640 10.00 25.11 -4.76
CA GLU A 640 10.86 26.30 -4.56
C GLU A 640 10.54 27.43 -5.56
#